data_AF-A0AAV6NNU4-F1
#
_entry.id   AF-A0AAV6NNU4-F1
#
_cell.length_a   1.000
_cell.length_b   1.000
_cell.length_c   1.000
_cell.angle_alpha   90.00
_cell.angle_beta   90.00
_cell.angle_gamma   90.00
#
_symmetry.space_group_name_H-M   'P 1'
#
loop_
_entity.id
_entity.type
_entity.pdbx_description
1 polymer ?
#
loop_
_entity_poly.entity_id
_entity_poly.type
_entity_poly.pdbx_seq_one_letter_code
_entity_poly.pdbx_strand_id
1 'polypeptide(L)'
;MAKRISSGSVFLLILSLTAASAAVAERGVSLLNGYDRSIFKSSFHRIFDTSKYGILQLQNGLARTPQMGWNSWNFFACDIDESLIKETADALVSSGLADLGYVYVNIDDCWSALKRDSKDQLVPDPKAFPSGIKAVADYVHSKGLKLGIYSDAGIFTCQVRPGSLYHENDDAELFASWGVDYLKYDNCYNLGIKPIERYPPMRDALNATGRSIFYSLCEWGVDDPALWAGKVGNSWRTTDDINDTWASMTTLADINNKWAAYAGPGGWNDPDMLEVGNGGMTYQEYRAHFSIWALMKSPLLIGCDVRSMTKETFEILSNEEVIAVNQDPLGVQGRKVKVFGKDGCLQVWAGPLSGSRLAVVLWNRCSVASTITTDWNTLGLKPGTSVSVRDLWLHKDVAGDAVASFGAEVDAHDCKMKDSKLISYPSPTIQSQKKPLNNCLPNNRTERGIEFDIGDTFFRHESATGRDLGVLAAALYRKSKGSLRVLDALCGCGIRSLRYLVEAEADFVLANDANDENRGVIVKNLSRVAEGFGEIRRWMVTNCDANRVMSEFYLQKDFFDFIDVDSFGSDSTFLRPAINALKLDGLLYVTSTDGFSSGGHHPSQSLAAYGAYVRPMPFSNEIGLRMLIGGVAREASVLGFYVTPLFSYYSYHGPVFRVMLRINRGRINKNRHYGFVSYCKKCGNSQAFSWSEVGQMSCPCNDTRVSESLVVSGPLWTGPLHSADYIEDMLTLAMQWEWIGNGQGKDLEKLLGQMVDESDSKLPVGYIKMDEVASRAKVNSPPLNTMMSEMIKAGYAASRSHIASNAIKTNCPMAECIRIALELQQSCLGVHQAT
;
A
#
# COMPACT_ATOMS: atom_id res chain seq x y z
N MET A 1 -38.11 77.79 -10.86
CA MET A 1 -38.54 78.17 -12.23
C MET A 1 -38.09 77.07 -13.17
N ALA A 2 -39.01 76.63 -14.05
CA ALA A 2 -38.84 75.55 -15.01
C ALA A 2 -37.78 75.83 -16.11
N LYS A 3 -37.63 74.82 -16.99
CA LYS A 3 -36.91 74.76 -18.28
C LYS A 3 -35.44 74.37 -18.20
N ARG A 4 -34.83 73.68 -19.17
CA ARG A 4 -35.22 72.76 -20.27
C ARG A 4 -33.88 72.40 -20.96
N ILE A 5 -33.77 71.18 -21.51
CA ILE A 5 -33.12 70.86 -22.81
C ILE A 5 -31.58 70.69 -22.92
N SER A 6 -31.25 69.46 -23.35
CA SER A 6 -30.25 68.88 -24.28
C SER A 6 -28.73 68.96 -24.09
N SER A 7 -28.20 67.73 -23.93
CA SER A 7 -27.12 67.02 -24.67
C SER A 7 -25.64 67.37 -24.41
N GLY A 8 -24.86 66.31 -24.08
CA GLY A 8 -23.45 66.19 -24.40
C GLY A 8 -22.56 65.62 -23.29
N SER A 9 -22.24 64.33 -23.42
CA SER A 9 -21.36 63.41 -22.65
C SER A 9 -20.33 63.95 -21.64
N VAL A 10 -20.29 63.30 -20.48
CA VAL A 10 -19.55 63.68 -19.26
C VAL A 10 -18.35 62.77 -19.02
N PHE A 11 -17.21 63.40 -18.69
CA PHE A 11 -16.06 62.81 -18.00
C PHE A 11 -15.98 63.42 -16.59
N LEU A 12 -15.89 62.58 -15.56
CA LEU A 12 -15.03 62.65 -14.35
C LEU A 12 -15.60 61.68 -13.28
N LEU A 13 -14.93 60.59 -12.90
CA LEU A 13 -13.82 60.43 -11.94
C LEU A 13 -14.28 60.40 -10.46
N ILE A 14 -14.34 59.19 -9.86
CA ILE A 14 -14.29 58.97 -8.40
C ILE A 14 -13.45 57.72 -8.08
N LEU A 15 -12.33 58.00 -7.39
CA LEU A 15 -11.54 57.23 -6.42
C LEU A 15 -11.29 55.72 -6.57
N SER A 16 -10.02 55.43 -6.87
CA SER A 16 -9.24 54.23 -6.56
C SER A 16 -8.69 54.26 -5.12
N LEU A 17 -8.91 53.19 -4.34
CA LEU A 17 -8.01 52.72 -3.27
C LEU A 17 -8.35 51.26 -2.88
N THR A 18 -7.41 50.38 -3.20
CA THR A 18 -7.06 49.09 -2.56
C THR A 18 -8.17 48.05 -2.33
N ALA A 19 -8.20 47.02 -3.18
CA ALA A 19 -8.41 45.65 -2.72
C ALA A 19 -7.13 44.87 -3.03
N ALA A 20 -6.42 44.50 -1.97
CA ALA A 20 -5.23 43.67 -1.99
C ALA A 20 -5.53 42.31 -2.65
N SER A 21 -4.47 41.73 -3.21
CA SER A 21 -4.33 40.32 -3.54
C SER A 21 -5.19 39.40 -2.67
N ALA A 22 -6.22 38.82 -3.25
CA ALA A 22 -6.89 37.64 -2.73
C ALA A 22 -6.48 36.42 -3.58
N ALA A 23 -5.16 36.16 -3.62
CA ALA A 23 -4.72 34.76 -3.66
C ALA A 23 -4.95 34.23 -2.24
N VAL A 24 -6.20 33.87 -1.96
CA VAL A 24 -6.49 33.10 -0.75
C VAL A 24 -5.82 31.75 -0.98
N ALA A 25 -4.74 31.52 -0.23
CA ALA A 25 -4.31 30.19 0.12
C ALA A 25 -5.50 29.49 0.82
N GLU A 26 -6.39 28.90 0.04
CA GLU A 26 -7.39 27.97 0.56
C GLU A 26 -6.65 26.71 0.98
N ARG A 27 -6.46 26.59 2.29
CA ARG A 27 -6.05 25.34 2.92
C ARG A 27 -7.08 24.26 2.57
N GLY A 28 -6.68 23.31 1.72
CA GLY A 28 -7.05 21.90 1.81
C GLY A 28 -8.53 21.53 1.68
N VAL A 29 -9.19 21.93 0.60
CA VAL A 29 -10.43 21.28 0.14
C VAL A 29 -10.04 20.19 -0.87
N SER A 30 -10.40 18.92 -0.65
CA SER A 30 -10.19 17.85 -1.64
C SER A 30 -10.86 18.24 -2.96
N LEU A 31 -10.16 18.19 -4.10
CA LEU A 31 -10.71 18.59 -5.41
C LEU A 31 -11.99 17.84 -5.78
N LEU A 32 -12.20 16.64 -5.24
CA LEU A 32 -13.39 15.84 -5.46
C LEU A 32 -14.53 16.17 -4.46
N ASN A 33 -14.39 17.17 -3.57
CA ASN A 33 -15.47 17.61 -2.69
C ASN A 33 -16.63 18.28 -3.45
N GLY A 34 -16.40 18.74 -4.68
CA GLY A 34 -17.44 19.25 -5.59
C GLY A 34 -18.21 18.17 -6.34
N TYR A 35 -17.81 16.89 -6.25
CA TYR A 35 -18.57 15.79 -6.84
C TYR A 35 -19.81 15.53 -5.98
N ASP A 36 -20.97 15.48 -6.64
CA ASP A 36 -22.26 15.36 -5.95
C ASP A 36 -22.31 14.08 -5.10
N ARG A 37 -22.38 14.27 -3.78
CA ARG A 37 -22.54 13.20 -2.79
C ARG A 37 -23.83 12.41 -2.98
N SER A 38 -24.78 12.90 -3.79
CA SER A 38 -25.98 12.17 -4.18
C SER A 38 -25.67 11.06 -5.20
N ILE A 39 -24.59 11.19 -5.99
CA ILE A 39 -24.26 10.36 -7.16
C ILE A 39 -23.09 9.41 -6.89
N PHE A 40 -22.03 9.91 -6.26
CA PHE A 40 -20.80 9.14 -6.01
C PHE A 40 -20.79 8.52 -4.61
N LYS A 41 -20.27 7.29 -4.48
CA LYS A 41 -20.05 6.62 -3.20
C LYS A 41 -18.84 7.22 -2.49
N SER A 42 -18.73 7.04 -1.18
CA SER A 42 -17.49 7.36 -0.44
C SER A 42 -16.28 6.61 -1.00
N SER A 43 -16.48 5.39 -1.53
CA SER A 43 -15.42 4.62 -2.20
C SER A 43 -14.84 5.31 -3.43
N PHE A 44 -15.55 6.26 -4.04
CA PHE A 44 -15.05 7.04 -5.17
C PHE A 44 -13.76 7.80 -4.82
N HIS A 45 -13.72 8.45 -3.64
CA HIS A 45 -12.54 9.18 -3.17
C HIS A 45 -11.39 8.24 -2.77
N ARG A 46 -11.68 6.96 -2.47
CA ARG A 46 -10.66 5.92 -2.24
C ARG A 46 -10.13 5.34 -3.55
N ILE A 47 -11.03 5.04 -4.49
CA ILE A 47 -10.71 4.58 -5.84
C ILE A 47 -9.89 5.63 -6.58
N PHE A 48 -10.17 6.92 -6.35
CA PHE A 48 -9.46 8.06 -6.92
C PHE A 48 -8.86 8.95 -5.84
N ASP A 49 -7.97 8.37 -5.01
CA ASP A 49 -7.12 9.10 -4.06
C ASP A 49 -6.44 10.31 -4.73
N THR A 50 -6.81 11.51 -4.26
CA THR A 50 -6.25 12.82 -4.63
C THR A 50 -5.55 13.48 -3.44
N SER A 51 -5.23 12.72 -2.38
CA SER A 51 -4.67 13.24 -1.13
C SER A 51 -3.29 13.88 -1.27
N LYS A 52 -2.53 13.56 -2.33
CA LYS A 52 -1.23 14.16 -2.66
C LYS A 52 -1.32 15.23 -3.75
N TYR A 53 -2.52 15.46 -4.28
CA TYR A 53 -2.75 16.41 -5.35
C TYR A 53 -2.48 17.85 -4.89
N GLY A 54 -1.70 18.60 -5.67
CA GLY A 54 -1.33 20.00 -5.41
C GLY A 54 -0.34 20.21 -4.27
N ILE A 55 0.01 19.18 -3.49
CA ILE A 55 0.94 19.26 -2.35
C ILE A 55 2.40 19.17 -2.79
N LEU A 56 2.64 18.40 -3.85
CA LEU A 56 3.99 18.08 -4.28
C LEU A 56 4.40 18.85 -5.52
N GLN A 57 3.48 19.41 -6.31
CA GLN A 57 3.74 19.93 -7.64
C GLN A 57 4.39 21.33 -7.65
N LEU A 58 5.22 21.57 -8.66
CA LEU A 58 5.93 22.83 -8.86
C LEU A 58 4.94 23.93 -9.27
N GLN A 59 4.95 25.05 -8.54
CA GLN A 59 4.10 26.21 -8.82
C GLN A 59 4.81 27.24 -9.71
N ASN A 60 5.44 26.79 -10.80
CA ASN A 60 6.12 27.66 -11.77
C ASN A 60 5.21 28.13 -12.93
N GLY A 61 3.91 27.82 -12.86
CA GLY A 61 2.92 28.20 -13.88
C GLY A 61 2.87 27.26 -15.10
N LEU A 62 3.78 26.31 -15.21
CA LEU A 62 3.81 25.30 -16.27
C LEU A 62 3.08 24.01 -15.85
N ALA A 63 2.96 23.07 -16.78
CA ALA A 63 2.42 21.72 -16.56
C ALA A 63 1.03 21.68 -15.91
N ARG A 64 0.17 22.68 -16.19
CA ARG A 64 -1.21 22.69 -15.66
C ARG A 64 -2.05 21.52 -16.19
N THR A 65 -1.71 21.04 -17.37
CA THR A 65 -2.08 19.75 -17.94
C THR A 65 -0.79 19.01 -18.36
N PRO A 66 -0.84 17.69 -18.64
CA PRO A 66 0.32 16.97 -19.15
C PRO A 66 0.83 17.60 -20.45
N GLN A 67 2.14 17.62 -20.65
CA GLN A 67 2.73 18.15 -21.87
C GLN A 67 2.37 17.29 -23.08
N MET A 68 2.15 17.95 -24.22
CA MET A 68 1.89 17.31 -25.50
C MET A 68 2.88 17.84 -26.54
N GLY A 69 3.43 16.93 -27.34
CA GLY A 69 4.43 17.30 -28.32
C GLY A 69 5.00 16.10 -29.05
N TRP A 70 6.24 16.23 -29.48
CA TRP A 70 7.00 15.22 -30.19
C TRP A 70 8.43 15.18 -29.63
N ASN A 71 9.05 14.01 -29.63
CA ASN A 71 10.46 13.83 -29.27
C ASN A 71 11.15 12.98 -30.36
N SER A 72 12.39 13.33 -30.69
CA SER A 72 13.17 12.70 -31.77
C SER A 72 13.63 11.27 -31.49
N TRP A 73 13.71 10.83 -30.22
CA TRP A 73 14.49 9.66 -29.82
C TRP A 73 13.98 8.34 -30.39
N ASN A 74 12.71 7.99 -30.17
CA ASN A 74 12.20 6.64 -30.43
C ASN A 74 12.37 6.19 -31.90
N PHE A 75 12.28 7.12 -32.85
CA PHE A 75 12.42 6.81 -34.28
C PHE A 75 13.80 7.14 -34.84
N PHE A 76 14.37 8.29 -34.48
CA PHE A 76 15.59 8.80 -35.14
C PHE A 76 16.86 8.52 -34.35
N ALA A 77 16.76 8.26 -33.04
CA ALA A 77 17.91 8.17 -32.13
C ALA A 77 18.87 9.36 -32.34
N CYS A 78 20.10 9.09 -32.81
CA CYS A 78 21.12 10.12 -33.07
C CYS A 78 21.14 10.65 -34.50
N ASP A 79 20.28 10.16 -35.40
CA ASP A 79 20.19 10.63 -36.78
C ASP A 79 19.25 11.84 -36.88
N ILE A 80 19.67 12.93 -36.26
CA ILE A 80 18.90 14.18 -36.15
C ILE A 80 19.70 15.37 -36.68
N ASP A 81 19.01 16.30 -37.34
CA ASP A 81 19.58 17.56 -37.82
C ASP A 81 18.56 18.71 -37.80
N GLU A 82 19.00 19.93 -38.08
CA GLU A 82 18.13 21.10 -38.08
C GLU A 82 17.00 21.03 -39.12
N SER A 83 17.19 20.32 -40.23
CA SER A 83 16.16 20.18 -41.28
C SER A 83 15.04 19.31 -40.77
N LEU A 84 15.38 18.15 -40.19
CA LEU A 84 14.45 17.24 -39.55
C LEU A 84 13.59 17.97 -38.51
N ILE A 85 14.20 18.73 -37.60
CA ILE A 85 13.45 19.43 -36.54
C ILE A 85 12.48 20.47 -37.14
N LYS A 86 12.91 21.21 -38.17
CA LYS A 86 12.06 22.21 -38.86
C LYS A 86 10.92 21.55 -39.64
N GLU A 87 11.20 20.47 -40.37
CA GLU A 87 10.21 19.70 -41.12
C GLU A 87 9.19 19.03 -40.21
N THR A 88 9.63 18.51 -39.07
CA THR A 88 8.74 17.96 -38.03
C THR A 88 7.84 19.04 -37.45
N ALA A 89 8.37 20.24 -37.18
CA ALA A 89 7.57 21.39 -36.76
C ALA A 89 6.51 21.75 -37.83
N ASP A 90 6.89 21.76 -39.11
CA ASP A 90 5.96 21.99 -40.22
C ASP A 90 4.90 20.88 -40.35
N ALA A 91 5.27 19.62 -40.13
CA ALA A 91 4.36 18.48 -40.15
C ALA A 91 3.33 18.54 -39.02
N LEU A 92 3.75 18.91 -37.80
CA LEU A 92 2.83 19.10 -36.67
C LEU A 92 1.76 20.18 -36.98
N VAL A 93 2.17 21.29 -37.59
CA VAL A 93 1.22 22.35 -37.99
C VAL A 93 0.33 21.90 -39.15
N SER A 94 0.93 21.40 -40.23
CA SER A 94 0.19 21.07 -41.46
C SER A 94 -0.74 19.86 -41.32
N SER A 95 -0.46 18.94 -40.40
CA SER A 95 -1.36 17.82 -40.07
C SER A 95 -2.51 18.22 -39.14
N GLY A 96 -2.45 19.41 -38.52
CA GLY A 96 -3.39 19.86 -37.50
C GLY A 96 -3.12 19.33 -36.09
N LEU A 97 -2.07 18.52 -35.88
CA LEU A 97 -1.70 18.03 -34.55
C LEU A 97 -1.33 19.19 -33.60
N ALA A 98 -0.70 20.26 -34.11
CA ALA A 98 -0.41 21.45 -33.32
C ALA A 98 -1.68 22.07 -32.73
N ASP A 99 -2.77 22.13 -33.51
CA ASP A 99 -4.07 22.68 -33.08
C ASP A 99 -4.74 21.80 -32.01
N LEU A 100 -4.39 20.51 -31.95
CA LEU A 100 -4.82 19.57 -30.91
C LEU A 100 -3.98 19.66 -29.63
N GLY A 101 -2.93 20.48 -29.63
CA GLY A 101 -2.10 20.76 -28.46
C GLY A 101 -0.69 20.17 -28.49
N TYR A 102 -0.30 19.43 -29.52
CA TYR A 102 1.07 18.92 -29.67
C TYR A 102 2.06 20.05 -30.03
N VAL A 103 2.45 20.82 -29.02
CA VAL A 103 3.19 22.08 -29.20
C VAL A 103 4.68 22.01 -28.90
N TYR A 104 5.14 21.02 -28.13
CA TYR A 104 6.56 20.86 -27.83
C TYR A 104 7.27 20.05 -28.92
N VAL A 105 8.32 20.62 -29.53
CA VAL A 105 9.22 19.94 -30.47
C VAL A 105 10.53 19.68 -29.74
N ASN A 106 10.68 18.49 -29.16
CA ASN A 106 11.79 18.17 -28.28
C ASN A 106 12.94 17.50 -29.05
N ILE A 107 14.11 18.13 -29.01
CA ILE A 107 15.37 17.55 -29.47
C ILE A 107 15.92 16.67 -28.33
N ASP A 108 16.17 15.39 -28.61
CA ASP A 108 16.76 14.46 -27.64
C ASP A 108 18.31 14.46 -27.71
N ASP A 109 18.98 13.40 -27.24
CA ASP A 109 20.44 13.30 -27.25
C ASP A 109 21.06 13.47 -28.65
N CYS A 110 22.40 13.56 -28.72
CA CYS A 110 23.19 13.68 -29.96
C CYS A 110 23.11 15.03 -30.71
N TRP A 111 22.44 16.05 -30.17
CA TRP A 111 22.37 17.39 -30.79
C TRP A 111 23.67 18.22 -30.70
N SER A 112 24.48 17.97 -29.66
CA SER A 112 25.69 18.74 -29.37
C SER A 112 26.96 18.12 -29.97
N ALA A 113 27.98 18.94 -30.12
CA ALA A 113 29.32 18.51 -30.45
C ALA A 113 29.89 17.63 -29.32
N LEU A 114 30.88 16.79 -29.67
CA LEU A 114 31.53 15.87 -28.71
C LEU A 114 32.27 16.56 -27.55
N LYS A 115 32.52 17.87 -27.65
CA LYS A 115 33.27 18.65 -26.67
C LYS A 115 32.64 20.02 -26.51
N ARG A 116 32.73 20.54 -25.29
CA ARG A 116 32.52 21.95 -24.98
C ARG A 116 33.58 22.80 -25.70
N ASP A 117 33.29 24.08 -25.91
CA ASP A 117 34.24 25.02 -26.51
C ASP A 117 35.35 25.45 -25.53
N SER A 118 36.21 26.37 -25.96
CA SER A 118 37.29 26.91 -25.11
C SER A 118 36.81 27.72 -23.90
N LYS A 119 35.52 28.07 -23.84
CA LYS A 119 34.88 28.73 -22.70
C LYS A 119 34.08 27.74 -21.85
N ASP A 120 34.22 26.45 -22.13
CA ASP A 120 33.51 25.36 -21.47
C ASP A 120 31.98 25.38 -21.67
N GLN A 121 31.52 25.97 -22.78
CA GLN A 121 30.11 26.02 -23.13
C GLN A 121 29.71 24.86 -24.04
N LEU A 122 28.46 24.39 -23.93
CA LEU A 122 27.88 23.44 -24.88
C LEU A 122 27.84 24.07 -26.28
N VAL A 123 28.17 23.27 -27.30
CA VAL A 123 28.18 23.71 -28.70
C VAL A 123 27.25 22.81 -29.49
N PRO A 124 26.28 23.34 -30.25
CA PRO A 124 25.50 22.54 -31.20
C PRO A 124 26.44 21.87 -32.21
N ASP A 125 26.17 20.63 -32.62
CA ASP A 125 27.00 19.99 -33.65
C ASP A 125 26.94 20.84 -34.93
N PRO A 126 28.07 21.33 -35.47
CA PRO A 126 28.06 22.27 -36.58
C PRO A 126 27.65 21.65 -37.92
N LYS A 127 27.61 20.32 -38.01
CA LYS A 127 27.09 19.61 -39.19
C LYS A 127 25.59 19.40 -39.09
N ALA A 128 25.10 18.97 -37.93
CA ALA A 128 23.68 18.71 -37.73
C ALA A 128 22.88 20.00 -37.52
N PHE A 129 23.44 20.96 -36.80
CA PHE A 129 22.80 22.24 -36.45
C PHE A 129 23.67 23.44 -36.86
N PRO A 130 23.98 23.61 -38.17
CA PRO A 130 24.87 24.68 -38.66
C PRO A 130 24.37 26.09 -38.34
N SER A 131 23.06 26.28 -38.19
CA SER A 131 22.48 27.58 -37.80
C SER A 131 22.47 27.82 -36.28
N GLY A 132 22.82 26.80 -35.48
CA GLY A 132 22.73 26.79 -34.02
C GLY A 132 21.30 26.64 -33.49
N ILE A 133 21.18 26.26 -32.21
CA ILE A 133 19.89 25.96 -31.57
C ILE A 133 18.97 27.18 -31.50
N LYS A 134 19.52 28.39 -31.31
CA LYS A 134 18.71 29.63 -31.30
C LYS A 134 17.93 29.82 -32.60
N ALA A 135 18.55 29.60 -33.75
CA ALA A 135 17.86 29.75 -35.04
C ALA A 135 16.76 28.69 -35.23
N VAL A 136 16.96 27.48 -34.69
CA VAL A 136 15.94 26.43 -34.68
C VAL A 136 14.78 26.80 -33.75
N ALA A 137 15.08 27.32 -32.55
CA ALA A 137 14.06 27.80 -31.61
C ALA A 137 13.23 28.92 -32.22
N ASP A 138 13.87 29.92 -32.82
CA ASP A 138 13.19 31.03 -33.50
C ASP A 138 12.28 30.52 -34.63
N TYR A 139 12.72 29.50 -35.40
CA TYR A 139 11.88 28.87 -36.43
C TYR A 139 10.66 28.17 -35.81
N VAL A 140 10.86 27.33 -34.80
CA VAL A 140 9.79 26.61 -34.10
C VAL A 140 8.79 27.59 -33.46
N HIS A 141 9.27 28.67 -32.83
CA HIS A 141 8.42 29.73 -32.28
C HIS A 141 7.63 30.48 -33.36
N SER A 142 8.22 30.69 -34.55
CA SER A 142 7.50 31.32 -35.67
C SER A 142 6.30 30.51 -36.16
N LYS A 143 6.26 29.21 -35.83
CA LYS A 143 5.14 28.29 -36.10
C LYS A 143 4.13 28.21 -34.96
N GLY A 144 4.32 28.99 -33.88
CA GLY A 144 3.50 28.93 -32.67
C GLY A 144 3.79 27.74 -31.76
N LEU A 145 4.88 27.01 -32.03
CA LEU A 145 5.32 25.84 -31.27
C LEU A 145 6.38 26.26 -30.23
N LYS A 146 6.83 25.29 -29.43
CA LYS A 146 7.84 25.44 -28.38
C LYS A 146 9.00 24.48 -28.62
N LEU A 147 10.24 24.90 -28.36
CA LEU A 147 11.41 24.04 -28.55
C LEU A 147 11.84 23.40 -27.23
N GLY A 148 12.04 22.08 -27.24
CA GLY A 148 12.72 21.37 -26.17
C GLY A 148 14.13 20.94 -26.53
N ILE A 149 14.97 20.78 -25.52
CA ILE A 149 16.32 20.26 -25.63
C ILE A 149 16.58 19.20 -24.56
N TYR A 150 17.70 18.51 -24.68
CA TYR A 150 18.12 17.43 -23.81
C TYR A 150 19.51 17.70 -23.21
N SER A 151 19.69 17.31 -21.95
CA SER A 151 21.00 17.15 -21.31
C SER A 151 20.91 16.06 -20.24
N ASP A 152 21.98 15.87 -19.48
CA ASP A 152 22.12 14.83 -18.46
C ASP A 152 22.59 15.42 -17.13
N ALA A 153 22.01 14.94 -16.02
CA ALA A 153 22.49 15.14 -14.66
C ALA A 153 23.76 14.31 -14.37
N GLY A 154 24.67 14.24 -15.32
CA GLY A 154 25.90 13.47 -15.32
C GLY A 154 27.00 14.21 -16.06
N ILE A 155 28.22 13.65 -16.03
CA ILE A 155 29.35 14.26 -16.74
C ILE A 155 29.25 14.09 -18.26
N PHE A 156 28.48 13.10 -18.71
CA PHE A 156 28.15 12.86 -20.10
C PHE A 156 26.68 12.47 -20.23
N THR A 157 26.11 12.73 -21.39
CA THR A 157 24.84 12.13 -21.81
C THR A 157 24.96 10.64 -22.06
N CYS A 158 23.85 9.94 -22.20
CA CYS A 158 23.84 8.51 -22.50
C CYS A 158 24.57 8.16 -23.82
N GLN A 159 24.61 9.08 -24.80
CA GLN A 159 25.39 8.96 -26.04
C GLN A 159 26.75 9.67 -26.00
N VAL A 160 27.29 9.87 -24.80
CA VAL A 160 28.64 10.36 -24.55
C VAL A 160 28.89 11.75 -25.16
N ARG A 161 27.88 12.62 -25.11
CA ARG A 161 28.03 14.07 -25.29
C ARG A 161 28.26 14.75 -23.95
N PRO A 162 28.80 15.97 -23.89
CA PRO A 162 28.97 16.66 -22.60
C PRO A 162 27.63 16.79 -21.86
N GLY A 163 27.58 16.29 -20.61
CA GLY A 163 26.44 16.48 -19.71
C GLY A 163 26.59 17.75 -18.89
N SER A 164 25.59 18.07 -18.05
CA SER A 164 25.50 19.35 -17.34
C SER A 164 25.82 19.27 -15.84
N LEU A 165 26.23 18.10 -15.32
CA LEU A 165 26.64 18.00 -13.91
C LEU A 165 27.84 18.91 -13.63
N TYR A 166 27.70 19.80 -12.64
CA TYR A 166 28.62 20.89 -12.30
C TYR A 166 28.71 22.06 -13.29
N HIS A 167 27.88 22.05 -14.35
CA HIS A 167 27.73 23.14 -15.32
C HIS A 167 26.30 23.68 -15.35
N GLU A 168 25.49 23.42 -14.33
CA GLU A 168 24.05 23.65 -14.36
C GLU A 168 23.69 25.11 -14.63
N ASN A 169 24.38 26.05 -13.97
CA ASN A 169 24.14 27.49 -14.15
C ASN A 169 24.51 27.97 -15.57
N ASP A 170 25.66 27.56 -16.07
CA ASP A 170 26.16 27.98 -17.38
C ASP A 170 25.30 27.42 -18.51
N ASP A 171 24.92 26.14 -18.40
CA ASP A 171 24.11 25.45 -19.40
C ASP A 171 22.66 25.95 -19.38
N ALA A 172 22.08 26.20 -18.19
CA ALA A 172 20.74 26.77 -18.10
C ALA A 172 20.66 28.16 -18.75
N GLU A 173 21.63 29.04 -18.47
CA GLU A 173 21.70 30.36 -19.10
C GLU A 173 21.85 30.25 -20.62
N LEU A 174 22.64 29.30 -21.09
CA LEU A 174 22.80 29.03 -22.52
C LEU A 174 21.48 28.59 -23.16
N PHE A 175 20.76 27.63 -22.56
CA PHE A 175 19.45 27.19 -23.03
C PHE A 175 18.44 28.36 -23.06
N ALA A 176 18.42 29.19 -22.02
CA ALA A 176 17.56 30.36 -21.98
C ALA A 176 17.92 31.39 -23.08
N SER A 177 19.22 31.62 -23.33
CA SER A 177 19.71 32.51 -24.39
C SER A 177 19.33 32.04 -25.80
N TRP A 178 19.22 30.72 -25.98
CA TRP A 178 18.76 30.10 -27.21
C TRP A 178 17.24 30.06 -27.36
N GLY A 179 16.47 30.46 -26.34
CA GLY A 179 15.02 30.42 -26.40
C GLY A 179 14.41 29.04 -26.19
N VAL A 180 15.12 28.12 -25.54
CA VAL A 180 14.57 26.80 -25.18
C VAL A 180 13.38 26.96 -24.21
N ASP A 181 12.35 26.14 -24.37
CA ASP A 181 11.12 26.14 -23.56
C ASP A 181 10.94 24.87 -22.72
N TYR A 182 11.73 23.83 -22.99
CA TYR A 182 11.63 22.52 -22.34
C TYR A 182 13.02 21.89 -22.21
N LEU A 183 13.33 21.31 -21.06
CA LEU A 183 14.54 20.51 -20.84
C LEU A 183 14.16 19.10 -20.37
N LYS A 184 14.54 18.07 -21.14
CA LYS A 184 14.66 16.69 -20.66
C LYS A 184 16.04 16.53 -20.02
N TYR A 185 16.09 16.02 -18.78
CA TYR A 185 17.31 15.95 -18.00
C TYR A 185 17.56 14.53 -17.48
N ASP A 186 18.51 13.85 -18.11
CA ASP A 186 18.79 12.42 -17.96
C ASP A 186 19.70 12.10 -16.77
N ASN A 187 20.11 10.83 -16.64
CA ASN A 187 20.73 10.30 -15.45
C ASN A 187 21.96 9.39 -15.69
N CYS A 188 22.51 9.35 -16.91
CA CYS A 188 23.73 8.60 -17.22
C CYS A 188 24.97 9.26 -16.58
N TYR A 189 26.09 8.53 -16.46
CA TYR A 189 27.39 9.05 -16.00
C TYR A 189 27.35 9.95 -14.74
N ASN A 190 26.49 9.64 -13.79
CA ASN A 190 26.13 10.50 -12.65
C ASN A 190 27.09 10.47 -11.44
N LEU A 191 28.26 9.85 -11.61
CA LEU A 191 29.30 9.69 -10.57
C LEU A 191 28.84 8.98 -9.28
N GLY A 192 27.71 8.24 -9.32
CA GLY A 192 27.13 7.58 -8.14
C GLY A 192 26.41 8.52 -7.18
N ILE A 193 26.20 9.79 -7.55
CA ILE A 193 25.47 10.77 -6.76
C ILE A 193 23.96 10.55 -6.96
N LYS A 194 23.17 10.64 -5.90
CA LYS A 194 21.73 10.35 -5.98
C LYS A 194 20.96 11.42 -6.78
N PRO A 195 19.87 11.06 -7.48
CA PRO A 195 19.03 12.02 -8.19
C PRO A 195 18.55 13.19 -7.33
N ILE A 196 18.10 12.90 -6.10
CA ILE A 196 17.61 13.92 -5.16
C ILE A 196 18.65 15.02 -4.83
N GLU A 197 19.94 14.75 -5.08
CA GLU A 197 21.03 15.71 -4.88
C GLU A 197 21.39 16.48 -6.17
N ARG A 198 21.22 15.88 -7.36
CA ARG A 198 21.66 16.44 -8.65
C ARG A 198 20.59 17.18 -9.45
N TYR A 199 19.32 16.79 -9.30
CA TYR A 199 18.23 17.44 -10.02
C TYR A 199 17.85 18.83 -9.46
N PRO A 200 17.86 19.09 -8.14
CA PRO A 200 17.56 20.43 -7.62
C PRO A 200 18.50 21.55 -8.08
N PRO A 201 19.84 21.36 -8.20
CA PRO A 201 20.73 22.37 -8.77
C PRO A 201 20.32 22.85 -10.17
N MET A 202 19.95 21.93 -11.07
CA MET A 202 19.48 22.30 -12.41
C MET A 202 18.11 23.00 -12.38
N ARG A 203 17.18 22.60 -11.50
CA ARG A 203 15.94 23.40 -11.27
C ARG A 203 16.28 24.84 -10.89
N ASP A 204 17.19 25.03 -9.93
CA ASP A 204 17.55 26.35 -9.41
C ASP A 204 18.23 27.20 -10.49
N ALA A 205 19.12 26.58 -11.27
CA ALA A 205 19.76 27.20 -12.43
C ALA A 205 18.74 27.65 -13.49
N LEU A 206 17.81 26.78 -13.91
CA LEU A 206 16.75 27.13 -14.85
C LEU A 206 15.90 28.30 -14.35
N ASN A 207 15.51 28.28 -13.08
CA ASN A 207 14.71 29.35 -12.48
C ASN A 207 15.49 30.68 -12.41
N ALA A 208 16.81 30.64 -12.20
CA ALA A 208 17.66 31.83 -12.13
C ALA A 208 17.76 32.58 -13.47
N THR A 209 17.57 31.89 -14.61
CA THR A 209 17.56 32.52 -15.94
C THR A 209 16.40 33.49 -16.17
N GLY A 210 15.32 33.36 -15.38
CA GLY A 210 14.08 34.12 -15.55
C GLY A 210 13.21 33.70 -16.75
N ARG A 211 13.66 32.74 -17.57
CA ARG A 211 12.84 32.14 -18.64
C ARG A 211 12.05 30.95 -18.11
N SER A 212 10.77 30.85 -18.47
CA SER A 212 9.95 29.69 -18.11
C SER A 212 10.31 28.48 -18.98
N ILE A 213 11.12 27.57 -18.43
CA ILE A 213 11.52 26.32 -19.07
C ILE A 213 10.84 25.15 -18.35
N PHE A 214 10.10 24.32 -19.10
CA PHE A 214 9.50 23.09 -18.58
C PHE A 214 10.60 22.11 -18.20
N TYR A 215 10.60 21.61 -16.97
CA TYR A 215 11.67 20.74 -16.48
C TYR A 215 11.21 19.29 -16.35
N SER A 216 11.71 18.41 -17.23
CA SER A 216 11.36 16.98 -17.30
C SER A 216 12.50 16.11 -16.81
N LEU A 217 12.29 15.43 -15.70
CA LEU A 217 13.29 14.56 -15.08
C LEU A 217 13.28 13.18 -15.72
N CYS A 218 14.45 12.63 -16.02
CA CYS A 218 14.63 11.33 -16.65
C CYS A 218 15.64 10.48 -15.87
N GLU A 219 15.27 10.00 -14.70
CA GLU A 219 16.11 9.11 -13.86
C GLU A 219 15.65 7.66 -13.80
N TRP A 220 14.65 7.31 -14.62
CA TRP A 220 14.11 5.96 -14.83
C TRP A 220 13.34 5.32 -13.65
N GLY A 221 12.85 6.13 -12.72
CA GLY A 221 12.20 5.68 -11.48
C GLY A 221 13.17 5.42 -10.31
N VAL A 222 14.46 5.74 -10.45
CA VAL A 222 15.50 5.50 -9.45
C VAL A 222 15.29 6.37 -8.21
N ASP A 223 15.24 5.74 -7.04
CA ASP A 223 14.91 6.40 -5.76
C ASP A 223 13.50 7.03 -5.73
N ASP A 224 12.54 6.44 -6.47
CA ASP A 224 11.10 6.72 -6.42
C ASP A 224 10.72 8.22 -6.62
N PRO A 225 10.89 8.79 -7.83
CA PRO A 225 10.73 10.22 -8.12
C PRO A 225 9.37 10.79 -7.73
N ALA A 226 8.30 10.00 -7.84
CA ALA A 226 6.97 10.44 -7.44
C ALA A 226 6.91 10.96 -5.99
N LEU A 227 7.84 10.53 -5.12
CA LEU A 227 7.91 10.96 -3.72
C LEU A 227 8.60 12.32 -3.52
N TRP A 228 9.45 12.78 -4.44
CA TRP A 228 10.31 13.96 -4.26
C TRP A 228 10.37 14.91 -5.45
N ALA A 229 10.26 14.41 -6.68
CA ALA A 229 10.46 15.16 -7.92
C ALA A 229 9.42 16.26 -8.16
N GLY A 230 8.23 16.17 -7.56
CA GLY A 230 7.21 17.20 -7.69
C GLY A 230 7.69 18.61 -7.29
N LYS A 231 8.55 18.70 -6.28
CA LYS A 231 9.12 19.98 -5.81
C LYS A 231 10.34 20.41 -6.64
N VAL A 232 10.68 19.62 -7.64
CA VAL A 232 11.89 19.76 -8.44
C VAL A 232 11.55 20.09 -9.88
N GLY A 233 10.75 19.28 -10.57
CA GLY A 233 10.35 19.50 -11.96
C GLY A 233 8.87 19.29 -12.24
N ASN A 234 8.54 19.42 -13.51
CA ASN A 234 7.19 19.43 -14.07
C ASN A 234 6.70 18.06 -14.53
N SER A 235 7.62 17.14 -14.82
CA SER A 235 7.35 15.71 -14.96
C SER A 235 8.56 14.90 -14.57
N TRP A 236 8.36 13.62 -14.29
CA TRP A 236 9.45 12.70 -13.94
C TRP A 236 9.17 11.30 -14.48
N ARG A 237 10.18 10.73 -15.16
CA ARG A 237 10.15 9.35 -15.61
C ARG A 237 9.98 8.42 -14.41
N THR A 238 9.02 7.50 -14.49
CA THR A 238 8.74 6.53 -13.41
C THR A 238 9.28 5.13 -13.71
N THR A 239 9.86 4.94 -14.90
CA THR A 239 10.30 3.66 -15.43
C THR A 239 11.53 3.79 -16.33
N ASP A 240 12.19 2.66 -16.60
CA ASP A 240 13.12 2.50 -17.73
C ASP A 240 12.47 2.84 -19.08
N ASP A 241 13.30 2.91 -20.13
CA ASP A 241 12.87 3.30 -21.48
C ASP A 241 11.86 2.31 -22.07
N ILE A 242 10.85 2.87 -22.74
CA ILE A 242 9.90 2.10 -23.52
C ILE A 242 10.58 1.53 -24.77
N ASN A 243 10.09 0.37 -25.19
CA ASN A 243 10.36 -0.18 -26.51
C ASN A 243 9.04 -0.38 -27.23
N ASP A 244 9.06 -0.30 -28.56
CA ASP A 244 7.90 -0.52 -29.43
C ASP A 244 7.45 -2.00 -29.48
N THR A 245 7.02 -2.50 -28.33
CA THR A 245 6.53 -3.87 -28.12
C THR A 245 5.42 -3.84 -27.07
N TRP A 246 4.44 -4.73 -27.23
CA TRP A 246 3.34 -4.88 -26.29
C TRP A 246 3.79 -5.16 -24.85
N ALA A 247 4.83 -5.99 -24.70
CA ALA A 247 5.35 -6.39 -23.40
C ALA A 247 5.96 -5.20 -22.65
N SER A 248 6.78 -4.37 -23.33
CA SER A 248 7.35 -3.17 -22.73
C SER A 248 6.24 -2.19 -22.35
N MET A 249 5.37 -1.82 -23.30
CA MET A 249 4.28 -0.86 -23.07
C MET A 249 3.39 -1.25 -21.89
N THR A 250 2.95 -2.51 -21.83
CA THR A 250 2.08 -2.96 -20.73
C THR A 250 2.79 -3.06 -19.38
N THR A 251 4.08 -3.38 -19.38
CA THR A 251 4.90 -3.40 -18.15
C THR A 251 5.08 -1.99 -17.59
N LEU A 252 5.37 -1.01 -18.45
CA LEU A 252 5.55 0.37 -18.00
C LEU A 252 4.26 0.98 -17.46
N ALA A 253 3.11 0.69 -18.10
CA ALA A 253 1.81 1.07 -17.56
C ALA A 253 1.57 0.50 -16.15
N ASP A 254 1.95 -0.76 -15.90
CA ASP A 254 1.80 -1.41 -14.60
C ASP A 254 2.72 -0.80 -13.52
N ILE A 255 3.98 -0.48 -13.86
CA ILE A 255 4.92 0.18 -12.95
C ILE A 255 4.45 1.61 -12.64
N ASN A 256 3.93 2.33 -13.63
CA ASN A 256 3.46 3.70 -13.45
C ASN A 256 2.17 3.78 -12.61
N ASN A 257 1.31 2.76 -12.67
CA ASN A 257 0.00 2.75 -12.01
C ASN A 257 0.06 3.01 -10.48
N LYS A 258 1.11 2.52 -9.79
CA LYS A 258 1.24 2.74 -8.33
C LYS A 258 1.42 4.22 -7.94
N TRP A 259 1.81 5.07 -8.89
CA TRP A 259 2.12 6.48 -8.65
C TRP A 259 0.94 7.42 -8.90
N ALA A 260 -0.24 6.91 -9.25
CA ALA A 260 -1.41 7.71 -9.65
C ALA A 260 -1.77 8.85 -8.69
N ALA A 261 -1.63 8.66 -7.38
CA ALA A 261 -1.96 9.69 -6.40
C ALA A 261 -1.01 10.91 -6.45
N TYR A 262 0.20 10.76 -6.99
CA TYR A 262 1.27 11.75 -6.97
C TYR A 262 1.27 12.68 -8.20
N ALA A 263 0.53 12.33 -9.26
CA ALA A 263 0.37 13.19 -10.42
C ALA A 263 -0.73 14.25 -10.20
N GLY A 264 -0.52 15.43 -10.79
CA GLY A 264 -1.51 16.50 -10.83
C GLY A 264 -0.94 17.77 -11.49
N PRO A 265 -1.75 18.84 -11.63
CA PRO A 265 -1.31 20.10 -12.22
C PRO A 265 -0.04 20.64 -11.58
N GLY A 266 0.99 20.77 -12.41
CA GLY A 266 2.34 21.21 -12.08
C GLY A 266 3.36 20.07 -11.99
N GLY A 267 2.95 18.80 -11.99
CA GLY A 267 3.85 17.65 -11.85
C GLY A 267 3.21 16.31 -12.25
N TRP A 268 3.72 15.70 -13.32
CA TRP A 268 3.15 14.48 -13.92
C TRP A 268 4.11 13.29 -13.86
N ASN A 269 3.56 12.09 -13.61
CA ASN A 269 4.29 10.85 -13.80
C ASN A 269 4.47 10.58 -15.30
N ASP A 270 5.68 10.23 -15.70
CA ASP A 270 6.04 9.99 -17.09
C ASP A 270 6.41 8.51 -17.31
N PRO A 271 5.51 7.68 -17.86
CA PRO A 271 5.82 6.31 -18.26
C PRO A 271 6.52 6.21 -19.63
N ASP A 272 7.16 7.30 -20.06
CA ASP A 272 7.92 7.45 -21.30
C ASP A 272 7.08 7.79 -22.56
N MET A 273 7.78 8.07 -23.65
CA MET A 273 7.25 8.56 -24.93
C MET A 273 6.28 7.57 -25.62
N LEU A 274 5.43 8.08 -26.51
CA LEU A 274 4.49 7.27 -27.29
C LEU A 274 5.21 6.54 -28.43
N GLU A 275 4.94 5.23 -28.57
CA GLU A 275 5.46 4.40 -29.66
C GLU A 275 4.48 4.30 -30.85
N VAL A 276 3.35 5.00 -30.77
CA VAL A 276 2.27 4.97 -31.77
C VAL A 276 2.82 5.32 -33.16
N GLY A 277 2.80 4.32 -34.05
CA GLY A 277 3.24 4.48 -35.45
C GLY A 277 4.67 4.01 -35.76
N ASN A 278 5.40 3.44 -34.80
CA ASN A 278 6.78 2.98 -35.02
C ASN A 278 6.91 1.58 -35.66
N GLY A 279 5.80 0.82 -35.73
CA GLY A 279 5.65 -0.39 -36.54
C GLY A 279 5.83 -1.72 -35.80
N GLY A 280 6.22 -1.72 -34.53
CA GLY A 280 6.44 -2.89 -33.68
C GLY A 280 5.19 -3.39 -32.95
N MET A 281 4.11 -2.62 -32.93
CA MET A 281 2.81 -3.03 -32.39
C MET A 281 1.68 -2.93 -33.43
N THR A 282 0.61 -3.67 -33.20
CA THR A 282 -0.62 -3.62 -34.00
C THR A 282 -1.39 -2.32 -33.77
N TYR A 283 -2.31 -1.98 -34.68
CA TYR A 283 -3.20 -0.84 -34.51
C TYR A 283 -4.01 -0.90 -33.20
N GLN A 284 -4.52 -2.08 -32.82
CA GLN A 284 -5.24 -2.31 -31.57
C GLN A 284 -4.35 -2.04 -30.35
N GLU A 285 -3.10 -2.52 -30.39
CA GLU A 285 -2.14 -2.31 -29.33
C GLU A 285 -1.76 -0.83 -29.19
N TYR A 286 -1.57 -0.11 -30.31
CA TYR A 286 -1.36 1.34 -30.29
C TYR A 286 -2.56 2.14 -29.80
N ARG A 287 -3.78 1.71 -30.15
CA ARG A 287 -5.01 2.30 -29.63
C ARG A 287 -5.09 2.13 -28.11
N ALA A 288 -4.74 0.95 -27.60
CA ALA A 288 -4.66 0.68 -26.17
C ALA A 288 -3.55 1.51 -25.50
N HIS A 289 -2.36 1.59 -26.09
CA HIS A 289 -1.23 2.42 -25.66
C HIS A 289 -1.67 3.88 -25.46
N PHE A 290 -2.18 4.51 -26.51
CA PHE A 290 -2.61 5.90 -26.48
C PHE A 290 -3.72 6.15 -25.45
N SER A 291 -4.71 5.25 -25.36
CA SER A 291 -5.81 5.37 -24.39
C SER A 291 -5.33 5.28 -22.94
N ILE A 292 -4.40 4.38 -22.65
CA ILE A 292 -3.86 4.18 -21.30
C ILE A 292 -2.95 5.35 -20.90
N TRP A 293 -2.09 5.86 -21.80
CA TRP A 293 -1.29 7.06 -21.55
C TRP A 293 -2.18 8.29 -21.32
N ALA A 294 -3.22 8.45 -22.14
CA ALA A 294 -4.19 9.53 -21.97
C ALA A 294 -4.92 9.45 -20.63
N LEU A 295 -5.41 8.26 -20.26
CA LEU A 295 -6.10 8.05 -18.99
C LEU A 295 -5.18 8.33 -17.79
N MET A 296 -3.92 7.89 -17.85
CA MET A 296 -2.94 8.05 -16.78
C MET A 296 -2.43 9.49 -16.62
N LYS A 297 -2.87 10.43 -17.46
CA LYS A 297 -2.32 11.80 -17.50
C LYS A 297 -0.80 11.82 -17.73
N SER A 298 -0.33 10.86 -18.51
CA SER A 298 1.05 10.82 -18.98
C SER A 298 1.30 11.98 -19.96
N PRO A 299 2.56 12.42 -20.11
CA PRO A 299 2.97 13.18 -21.29
C PRO A 299 2.54 12.46 -22.58
N LEU A 300 1.99 13.20 -23.54
CA LEU A 300 1.71 12.67 -24.88
C LEU A 300 2.77 13.21 -25.85
N LEU A 301 3.98 12.67 -25.72
CA LEU A 301 5.10 12.96 -26.60
C LEU A 301 5.14 11.92 -27.72
N ILE A 302 4.79 12.31 -28.94
CA ILE A 302 4.83 11.46 -30.13
C ILE A 302 6.29 11.05 -30.39
N GLY A 303 6.54 9.74 -30.53
CA GLY A 303 7.86 9.18 -30.83
C GLY A 303 8.05 8.68 -32.25
N CYS A 304 7.06 8.83 -33.14
CA CYS A 304 7.15 8.42 -34.55
C CYS A 304 7.52 9.57 -35.50
N ASP A 305 7.80 9.24 -36.76
CA ASP A 305 7.98 10.26 -37.81
C ASP A 305 6.63 10.84 -38.25
N VAL A 306 6.28 12.01 -37.69
CA VAL A 306 5.04 12.72 -38.00
C VAL A 306 4.95 13.21 -39.46
N ARG A 307 6.07 13.25 -40.20
CA ARG A 307 6.11 13.66 -41.61
C ARG A 307 5.53 12.59 -42.54
N SER A 308 5.46 11.34 -42.07
CA SER A 308 5.04 10.18 -42.87
C SER A 308 4.11 9.23 -42.10
N MET A 309 3.17 9.78 -41.31
CA MET A 309 2.20 8.96 -40.58
C MET A 309 1.24 8.22 -41.52
N THR A 310 0.92 6.97 -41.16
CA THR A 310 -0.22 6.27 -41.78
C THR A 310 -1.54 6.91 -41.34
N LYS A 311 -2.62 6.64 -42.07
CA LYS A 311 -3.96 7.11 -41.70
C LYS A 311 -4.37 6.58 -40.32
N GLU A 312 -4.06 5.31 -40.05
CA GLU A 312 -4.33 4.64 -38.78
C GLU A 312 -3.57 5.28 -37.62
N THR A 313 -2.30 5.66 -37.85
CA THR A 313 -1.48 6.37 -36.85
C THR A 313 -2.06 7.75 -36.56
N PHE A 314 -2.39 8.50 -37.62
CA PHE A 314 -3.00 9.81 -37.49
C PHE A 314 -4.34 9.73 -36.74
N GLU A 315 -5.21 8.77 -37.08
CA GLU A 315 -6.50 8.56 -36.40
C GLU A 315 -6.35 8.36 -34.89
N ILE A 316 -5.32 7.62 -34.45
CA ILE A 316 -5.02 7.45 -33.02
C ILE A 316 -4.57 8.76 -32.39
N LEU A 317 -3.56 9.40 -32.99
CA LEU A 317 -2.91 10.59 -32.43
C LEU A 317 -3.81 11.83 -32.48
N SER A 318 -4.77 11.89 -33.41
CA SER A 318 -5.69 13.00 -33.61
C SER A 318 -7.05 12.83 -32.92
N ASN A 319 -7.22 11.80 -32.07
CA ASN A 319 -8.50 11.58 -31.40
C ASN A 319 -8.72 12.64 -30.29
N GLU A 320 -9.47 13.69 -30.62
CA GLU A 320 -9.77 14.83 -29.75
C GLU A 320 -10.42 14.42 -28.42
N GLU A 321 -11.26 13.38 -28.42
CA GLU A 321 -11.97 12.95 -27.22
C GLU A 321 -11.04 12.24 -26.23
N VAL A 322 -10.10 11.44 -26.74
CA VAL A 322 -9.07 10.79 -25.92
C VAL A 322 -8.07 11.82 -25.41
N ILE A 323 -7.67 12.78 -26.25
CA ILE A 323 -6.83 13.92 -25.84
C ILE A 323 -7.52 14.75 -24.76
N ALA A 324 -8.83 15.03 -24.89
CA ALA A 324 -9.58 15.77 -23.88
C ALA A 324 -9.63 15.05 -22.53
N VAL A 325 -9.55 13.72 -22.51
CA VAL A 325 -9.35 12.97 -21.26
C VAL A 325 -7.99 13.27 -20.67
N ASN A 326 -6.91 13.24 -21.45
CA ASN A 326 -5.56 13.57 -20.97
C ASN A 326 -5.45 15.02 -20.48
N GLN A 327 -6.06 15.96 -21.20
CA GLN A 327 -6.00 17.40 -20.94
C GLN A 327 -7.11 17.90 -20.00
N ASP A 328 -7.85 17.00 -19.35
CA ASP A 328 -8.91 17.38 -18.43
C ASP A 328 -8.35 18.23 -17.26
N PRO A 329 -8.94 19.40 -16.95
CA PRO A 329 -8.39 20.32 -15.97
C PRO A 329 -8.47 19.81 -14.53
N LEU A 330 -9.25 18.75 -14.27
CA LEU A 330 -9.21 18.07 -12.97
C LEU A 330 -7.87 17.37 -12.77
N GLY A 331 -7.19 16.96 -13.84
CA GLY A 331 -5.80 16.53 -13.79
C GLY A 331 -5.53 15.32 -12.91
N VAL A 332 -6.52 14.44 -12.69
CA VAL A 332 -6.35 13.24 -11.88
C VAL A 332 -5.93 12.07 -12.75
N GLN A 333 -4.77 11.47 -12.44
CA GLN A 333 -4.31 10.24 -13.07
C GLN A 333 -5.31 9.11 -12.84
N GLY A 334 -5.84 8.56 -13.94
CA GLY A 334 -6.61 7.34 -13.90
C GLY A 334 -5.73 6.15 -13.55
N ARG A 335 -6.35 5.10 -13.01
CA ARG A 335 -5.67 3.92 -12.47
C ARG A 335 -6.43 2.65 -12.77
N LYS A 336 -5.77 1.51 -12.59
CA LYS A 336 -6.37 0.18 -12.61
C LYS A 336 -7.32 0.01 -11.41
N VAL A 337 -8.57 -0.33 -11.69
CA VAL A 337 -9.63 -0.49 -10.67
C VAL A 337 -10.16 -1.93 -10.56
N LYS A 338 -9.97 -2.75 -11.60
CA LYS A 338 -10.36 -4.17 -11.59
C LYS A 338 -9.41 -5.02 -12.43
N VAL A 339 -9.14 -6.23 -11.95
CA VAL A 339 -8.32 -7.24 -12.64
C VAL A 339 -9.01 -8.59 -12.52
N PHE A 340 -9.11 -9.30 -13.64
CA PHE A 340 -9.68 -10.64 -13.70
C PHE A 340 -9.15 -11.39 -14.94
N GLY A 341 -9.64 -12.62 -15.14
CA GLY A 341 -9.10 -13.53 -16.15
C GLY A 341 -7.80 -14.21 -15.69
N LYS A 342 -7.34 -15.17 -16.48
CA LYS A 342 -6.10 -15.90 -16.21
C LYS A 342 -4.94 -14.90 -16.17
N ASP A 343 -4.09 -15.00 -15.15
CA ASP A 343 -2.92 -14.14 -14.97
C ASP A 343 -3.24 -12.62 -14.94
N GLY A 344 -4.50 -12.25 -14.72
CA GLY A 344 -4.95 -10.85 -14.66
C GLY A 344 -4.98 -10.11 -16.00
N CYS A 345 -5.13 -10.83 -17.12
CA CYS A 345 -5.08 -10.25 -18.46
C CYS A 345 -6.32 -9.40 -18.85
N LEU A 346 -7.45 -9.49 -18.15
CA LEU A 346 -8.61 -8.60 -18.37
C LEU A 346 -8.65 -7.52 -17.29
N GLN A 347 -8.66 -6.26 -17.71
CA GLN A 347 -8.51 -5.13 -16.80
C GLN A 347 -9.57 -4.05 -17.05
N VAL A 348 -9.95 -3.37 -15.96
CA VAL A 348 -10.69 -2.11 -16.02
C VAL A 348 -9.83 -1.04 -15.39
N TRP A 349 -9.62 0.04 -16.12
CA TRP A 349 -8.98 1.25 -15.64
C TRP A 349 -9.99 2.39 -15.67
N ALA A 350 -9.90 3.31 -14.72
CA ALA A 350 -10.81 4.45 -14.66
C ALA A 350 -10.13 5.68 -14.07
N GLY A 351 -10.70 6.86 -14.31
CA GLY A 351 -10.24 8.13 -13.73
C GLY A 351 -11.35 9.19 -13.77
N PRO A 352 -11.47 10.04 -12.74
CA PRO A 352 -12.47 11.08 -12.69
C PRO A 352 -12.08 12.24 -13.60
N LEU A 353 -13.07 12.86 -14.23
CA LEU A 353 -12.92 14.01 -15.11
C LEU A 353 -13.83 15.15 -14.69
N SER A 354 -13.41 16.39 -14.95
CA SER A 354 -14.18 17.60 -14.71
C SER A 354 -15.66 17.50 -15.13
N GLY A 355 -16.53 18.16 -14.36
CA GLY A 355 -17.98 18.09 -14.57
C GLY A 355 -18.62 16.79 -14.10
N SER A 356 -18.02 16.12 -13.11
CA SER A 356 -18.53 14.87 -12.54
C SER A 356 -18.64 13.72 -13.54
N ARG A 357 -17.72 13.68 -14.50
CA ARG A 357 -17.59 12.60 -15.49
C ARG A 357 -16.56 11.57 -15.05
N LEU A 358 -16.55 10.42 -15.73
CA LEU A 358 -15.59 9.33 -15.52
C LEU A 358 -15.13 8.78 -16.87
N ALA A 359 -13.81 8.77 -17.08
CA ALA A 359 -13.19 7.98 -18.14
C ALA A 359 -13.00 6.53 -17.64
N VAL A 360 -13.32 5.57 -18.49
CA VAL A 360 -13.16 4.14 -18.23
C VAL A 360 -12.54 3.47 -19.45
N VAL A 361 -11.47 2.69 -19.24
CA VAL A 361 -10.85 1.84 -20.26
C VAL A 361 -11.09 0.38 -19.89
N LEU A 362 -11.79 -0.34 -20.78
CA LEU A 362 -11.91 -1.79 -20.74
C LEU A 362 -10.74 -2.35 -21.56
N TRP A 363 -9.73 -2.92 -20.89
CA TRP A 363 -8.46 -3.30 -21.52
C TRP A 363 -8.29 -4.81 -21.55
N ASN A 364 -8.23 -5.37 -22.76
CA ASN A 364 -7.97 -6.80 -22.98
C ASN A 364 -6.49 -7.02 -23.27
N ARG A 365 -5.74 -7.56 -22.31
CA ARG A 365 -4.33 -7.94 -22.48
C ARG A 365 -4.16 -9.43 -22.80
N CYS A 366 -5.25 -10.15 -23.03
CA CYS A 366 -5.22 -11.55 -23.42
C CYS A 366 -5.07 -11.67 -24.94
N SER A 367 -4.59 -12.82 -25.42
CA SER A 367 -4.40 -13.10 -26.85
C SER A 367 -5.69 -13.47 -27.61
N VAL A 368 -6.86 -13.32 -26.97
CA VAL A 368 -8.17 -13.66 -27.55
C VAL A 368 -9.19 -12.58 -27.21
N ALA A 369 -10.13 -12.32 -28.11
CA ALA A 369 -11.25 -11.42 -27.85
C ALA A 369 -12.02 -11.88 -26.60
N SER A 370 -12.47 -10.92 -25.80
CA SER A 370 -13.13 -11.20 -24.52
C SER A 370 -14.13 -10.11 -24.15
N THR A 371 -15.24 -10.50 -23.54
CA THR A 371 -16.19 -9.54 -22.97
C THR A 371 -15.68 -9.05 -21.62
N ILE A 372 -15.48 -7.74 -21.51
CA ILE A 372 -15.09 -7.07 -20.27
C ILE A 372 -16.28 -6.25 -19.78
N THR A 373 -16.67 -6.45 -18.52
CA THR A 373 -17.78 -5.74 -17.88
C THR A 373 -17.33 -5.06 -16.60
N THR A 374 -17.72 -3.80 -16.43
CA THR A 374 -17.55 -3.05 -15.19
C THR A 374 -18.91 -2.68 -14.61
N ASP A 375 -18.96 -2.63 -13.28
CA ASP A 375 -20.15 -2.30 -12.50
C ASP A 375 -19.98 -0.99 -11.75
N TRP A 376 -21.07 -0.37 -11.33
CA TRP A 376 -21.05 0.93 -10.65
C TRP A 376 -20.24 0.90 -9.36
N ASN A 377 -20.19 -0.24 -8.69
CA ASN A 377 -19.40 -0.38 -7.48
C ASN A 377 -17.89 -0.27 -7.78
N THR A 378 -17.43 -0.91 -8.85
CA THR A 378 -16.05 -0.83 -9.35
C THR A 378 -15.65 0.60 -9.70
N LEU A 379 -16.60 1.40 -10.22
CA LEU A 379 -16.38 2.79 -10.62
C LEU A 379 -16.65 3.82 -9.51
N GLY A 380 -17.08 3.40 -8.31
CA GLY A 380 -17.44 4.31 -7.22
C GLY A 380 -18.76 5.06 -7.41
N LEU A 381 -19.64 4.60 -8.30
CA LEU A 381 -20.98 5.15 -8.54
C LEU A 381 -22.03 4.49 -7.61
N LYS A 382 -23.07 5.24 -7.21
CA LYS A 382 -24.19 4.66 -6.44
C LYS A 382 -25.10 3.80 -7.32
N PRO A 383 -25.74 2.75 -6.76
CA PRO A 383 -26.73 1.96 -7.48
C PRO A 383 -27.90 2.84 -7.97
N GLY A 384 -28.38 2.62 -9.20
CA GLY A 384 -29.47 3.39 -9.78
C GLY A 384 -29.06 4.73 -10.40
N THR A 385 -27.78 5.11 -10.33
CA THR A 385 -27.24 6.28 -11.04
C THR A 385 -27.36 6.04 -12.54
N SER A 386 -28.17 6.84 -13.24
CA SER A 386 -28.24 6.80 -14.70
C SER A 386 -27.07 7.58 -15.31
N VAL A 387 -26.30 6.92 -16.16
CA VAL A 387 -25.24 7.55 -16.95
C VAL A 387 -25.47 7.29 -18.44
N SER A 388 -25.17 8.31 -19.24
CA SER A 388 -24.91 8.19 -20.66
C SER A 388 -23.47 7.70 -20.84
N VAL A 389 -23.28 6.66 -21.63
CA VAL A 389 -21.97 6.07 -21.94
C VAL A 389 -21.63 6.40 -23.39
N ARG A 390 -20.56 7.17 -23.59
CA ARG A 390 -20.00 7.51 -24.89
C ARG A 390 -18.74 6.69 -25.15
N ASP A 391 -18.67 6.03 -26.30
CA ASP A 391 -17.46 5.36 -26.77
C ASP A 391 -16.61 6.36 -27.56
N LEU A 392 -15.40 6.62 -27.07
CA LEU A 392 -14.51 7.69 -27.58
C LEU A 392 -13.81 7.32 -28.88
N TRP A 393 -13.74 6.03 -29.20
CA TRP A 393 -13.16 5.55 -30.46
C TRP A 393 -14.22 5.40 -31.56
N LEU A 394 -15.48 5.18 -31.19
CA LEU A 394 -16.61 5.19 -32.13
C LEU A 394 -17.26 6.57 -32.29
N HIS A 395 -16.86 7.56 -31.49
CA HIS A 395 -17.47 8.89 -31.41
C HIS A 395 -18.99 8.87 -31.22
N LYS A 396 -19.49 7.88 -30.45
CA LYS A 396 -20.91 7.55 -30.37
C LYS A 396 -21.36 7.24 -28.95
N ASP A 397 -22.56 7.69 -28.62
CA ASP A 397 -23.24 7.28 -27.40
C ASP A 397 -23.78 5.85 -27.57
N VAL A 398 -23.29 4.93 -26.73
CA VAL A 398 -23.57 3.49 -26.81
C VAL A 398 -24.60 3.03 -25.77
N ALA A 399 -24.83 3.83 -24.72
CA ALA A 399 -25.94 3.64 -23.79
C ALA A 399 -26.45 4.98 -23.27
N GLY A 400 -27.77 5.16 -23.24
CA GLY A 400 -28.41 6.41 -22.83
C GLY A 400 -29.02 6.40 -21.44
N ASP A 401 -29.05 5.27 -20.73
CA ASP A 401 -29.60 5.15 -19.36
C ASP A 401 -29.02 3.92 -18.64
N ALA A 402 -27.70 3.76 -18.64
CA ALA A 402 -27.08 2.65 -17.92
C ALA A 402 -27.17 2.91 -16.41
N VAL A 403 -27.73 1.98 -15.63
CA VAL A 403 -28.05 2.19 -14.20
C VAL A 403 -27.31 1.25 -13.23
N ALA A 404 -26.49 0.33 -13.73
CA ALA A 404 -25.82 -0.67 -12.90
C ALA A 404 -24.43 -1.10 -13.40
N SER A 405 -24.29 -1.33 -14.71
CA SER A 405 -23.04 -1.80 -15.34
C SER A 405 -23.03 -1.49 -16.83
N PHE A 406 -21.85 -1.56 -17.43
CA PHE A 406 -21.70 -1.71 -18.88
C PHE A 406 -20.52 -2.60 -19.20
N GLY A 407 -20.56 -3.20 -20.38
CA GLY A 407 -19.44 -3.98 -20.92
C GLY A 407 -19.29 -3.75 -22.41
N ALA A 408 -18.28 -4.39 -22.98
CA ALA A 408 -18.10 -4.54 -24.41
C ALA A 408 -17.30 -5.81 -24.67
N GLU A 409 -17.49 -6.38 -25.86
CA GLU A 409 -16.49 -7.28 -26.43
C GLU A 409 -15.27 -6.44 -26.85
N VAL A 410 -14.10 -6.88 -26.42
CA VAL A 410 -12.83 -6.19 -26.67
C VAL A 410 -11.90 -7.19 -27.36
N ASP A 411 -11.37 -6.81 -28.53
CA ASP A 411 -10.46 -7.64 -29.31
C ASP A 411 -9.17 -7.95 -28.53
N ALA A 412 -8.42 -8.94 -28.99
CA ALA A 412 -7.13 -9.29 -28.39
C ALA A 412 -6.19 -8.08 -28.43
N HIS A 413 -5.57 -7.78 -27.28
CA HIS A 413 -4.65 -6.64 -27.09
C HIS A 413 -5.26 -5.26 -27.40
N ASP A 414 -6.59 -5.15 -27.44
CA ASP A 414 -7.31 -3.91 -27.72
C ASP A 414 -7.91 -3.30 -26.45
N CYS A 415 -8.47 -2.10 -26.59
CA CYS A 415 -9.25 -1.45 -25.55
C CYS A 415 -10.55 -0.81 -26.07
N LYS A 416 -11.49 -0.59 -25.16
CA LYS A 416 -12.60 0.35 -25.34
C LYS A 416 -12.52 1.44 -24.30
N MET A 417 -12.38 2.68 -24.76
CA MET A 417 -12.38 3.85 -23.90
C MET A 417 -13.76 4.52 -23.95
N LYS A 418 -14.33 4.73 -22.76
CA LYS A 418 -15.68 5.26 -22.58
C LYS A 418 -15.66 6.45 -21.64
N ASP A 419 -16.34 7.52 -21.99
CA ASP A 419 -16.69 8.60 -21.07
C ASP A 419 -18.13 8.38 -20.58
N SER A 420 -18.33 8.45 -19.27
CA SER A 420 -19.64 8.33 -18.66
C SER A 420 -20.08 9.67 -18.09
N LYS A 421 -21.17 10.19 -18.67
CA LYS A 421 -21.77 11.48 -18.32
C LYS A 421 -23.10 11.26 -17.61
N LEU A 422 -23.32 11.95 -16.51
CA LEU A 422 -24.56 11.85 -15.73
C LEU A 422 -25.75 12.47 -16.46
N ILE A 423 -26.92 11.85 -16.35
CA ILE A 423 -28.16 12.34 -16.93
C ILE A 423 -29.01 12.99 -15.84
N SER A 424 -29.08 14.31 -15.85
CA SER A 424 -29.94 15.08 -14.93
C SER A 424 -31.35 15.23 -15.51
N TYR A 425 -32.37 14.69 -14.83
CA TYR A 425 -33.77 15.05 -15.10
C TYR A 425 -34.19 16.24 -14.22
N PRO A 426 -34.92 17.25 -14.74
CA PRO A 426 -35.44 18.35 -13.93
C PRO A 426 -36.50 17.84 -12.96
N SER A 427 -36.33 18.15 -11.67
CA SER A 427 -37.23 17.71 -10.60
C SER A 427 -38.62 18.35 -10.70
N PRO A 428 -39.73 17.61 -10.57
CA PRO A 428 -41.03 18.18 -10.28
C PRO A 428 -41.25 18.34 -8.78
N THR A 429 -41.75 19.52 -8.42
CA THR A 429 -42.25 19.93 -7.11
C THR A 429 -43.40 19.04 -6.65
N ILE A 430 -43.29 18.34 -5.51
CA ILE A 430 -44.46 17.77 -4.80
C ILE A 430 -44.34 17.96 -3.28
N GLN A 431 -45.47 18.44 -2.75
CA GLN A 431 -45.78 18.86 -1.39
C GLN A 431 -45.66 17.76 -0.33
N SER A 432 -45.56 18.24 0.91
CA SER A 432 -45.61 17.51 2.17
C SER A 432 -46.67 16.40 2.23
N GLN A 433 -46.22 15.16 2.39
CA GLN A 433 -46.94 14.15 3.16
C GLN A 433 -45.94 13.30 3.96
N LYS A 434 -46.00 13.43 5.29
CA LYS A 434 -45.37 12.49 6.21
C LYS A 434 -46.03 11.11 6.04
N LYS A 435 -45.25 10.08 5.73
CA LYS A 435 -45.50 8.67 6.06
C LYS A 435 -44.18 7.87 6.02
N PRO A 436 -44.08 6.74 6.73
CA PRO A 436 -43.09 6.54 7.78
C PRO A 436 -41.79 5.90 7.27
N LEU A 437 -40.72 6.07 8.04
CA LEU A 437 -39.50 5.26 7.95
C LEU A 437 -39.89 3.78 7.97
N ASN A 438 -39.59 3.06 6.89
CA ASN A 438 -39.46 1.62 6.93
C ASN A 438 -37.96 1.25 6.91
N ASN A 439 -37.58 0.55 7.97
CA ASN A 439 -36.25 0.17 8.40
C ASN A 439 -35.42 -0.58 7.36
N CYS A 440 -34.18 -0.12 7.14
CA CYS A 440 -33.05 -1.02 6.95
C CYS A 440 -32.38 -1.18 8.32
N LEU A 441 -32.42 -2.39 8.86
CA LEU A 441 -31.97 -2.73 10.21
C LEU A 441 -30.48 -2.39 10.42
N PRO A 442 -30.07 -1.95 11.62
CA PRO A 442 -28.67 -1.75 11.96
C PRO A 442 -27.92 -3.09 12.02
N ASN A 443 -26.71 -3.16 11.47
CA ASN A 443 -25.74 -4.24 11.75
C ASN A 443 -25.11 -4.06 13.14
N ASN A 444 -25.91 -3.68 14.14
CA ASN A 444 -25.46 -3.56 15.52
C ASN A 444 -25.10 -4.96 16.03
N ARG A 445 -23.91 -5.07 16.61
CA ARG A 445 -23.41 -6.24 17.31
C ARG A 445 -23.21 -5.89 18.77
N THR A 446 -23.20 -6.90 19.62
CA THR A 446 -22.92 -6.75 21.04
C THR A 446 -21.81 -7.72 21.41
N GLU A 447 -20.78 -7.22 22.09
CA GLU A 447 -19.71 -8.03 22.66
C GLU A 447 -19.50 -7.59 24.11
N ARG A 448 -19.60 -8.53 25.06
CA ARG A 448 -19.53 -8.25 26.51
C ARG A 448 -20.45 -7.10 26.97
N GLY A 449 -21.65 -7.01 26.37
CA GLY A 449 -22.64 -5.97 26.70
C GLY A 449 -22.39 -4.61 26.02
N ILE A 450 -21.28 -4.44 25.30
CA ILE A 450 -20.99 -3.24 24.52
C ILE A 450 -21.58 -3.39 23.13
N GLU A 451 -22.52 -2.50 22.82
CA GLU A 451 -23.05 -2.37 21.47
C GLU A 451 -22.13 -1.55 20.58
N PHE A 452 -21.92 -2.03 19.36
CA PHE A 452 -21.12 -1.37 18.34
C PHE A 452 -21.68 -1.67 16.94
N ASP A 453 -21.36 -0.80 16.01
CA ASP A 453 -21.67 -0.97 14.60
C ASP A 453 -20.44 -1.52 13.89
N ILE A 454 -20.60 -2.60 13.12
CA ILE A 454 -19.52 -3.12 12.29
C ILE A 454 -19.39 -2.39 10.96
N GLY A 455 -20.42 -1.63 10.55
CA GLY A 455 -20.50 -1.03 9.23
C GLY A 455 -20.21 -2.06 8.13
N ASP A 456 -19.36 -1.67 7.18
CA ASP A 456 -18.83 -2.54 6.13
C ASP A 456 -17.41 -3.07 6.45
N THR A 457 -16.94 -2.91 7.69
CA THR A 457 -15.60 -3.37 8.08
C THR A 457 -15.52 -4.89 8.10
N PHE A 458 -14.32 -5.42 7.90
CA PHE A 458 -14.06 -6.84 8.16
C PHE A 458 -14.14 -7.10 9.67
N PHE A 459 -15.12 -7.91 10.07
CA PHE A 459 -15.33 -8.31 11.46
C PHE A 459 -15.50 -9.83 11.56
N ARG A 460 -14.75 -10.46 12.46
CA ARG A 460 -14.91 -11.87 12.82
C ARG A 460 -15.37 -12.03 14.26
N HIS A 461 -16.49 -12.71 14.44
CA HIS A 461 -17.03 -13.01 15.76
C HIS A 461 -16.12 -14.00 16.51
N GLU A 462 -15.52 -14.95 15.79
CA GLU A 462 -14.59 -15.96 16.31
C GLU A 462 -13.31 -15.36 16.90
N SER A 463 -13.04 -14.08 16.66
CA SER A 463 -11.90 -13.35 17.25
C SER A 463 -12.23 -12.67 18.59
N ALA A 464 -13.45 -12.84 19.13
CA ALA A 464 -13.87 -12.23 20.39
C ALA A 464 -12.97 -12.61 21.57
N THR A 465 -12.57 -13.88 21.69
CA THR A 465 -11.64 -14.33 22.73
C THR A 465 -10.30 -13.60 22.68
N GLY A 466 -9.77 -13.33 21.48
CA GLY A 466 -8.53 -12.55 21.34
C GLY A 466 -8.70 -11.09 21.81
N ARG A 467 -9.87 -10.49 21.57
CA ARG A 467 -10.21 -9.16 22.08
C ARG A 467 -10.36 -9.16 23.61
N ASP A 468 -11.04 -10.15 24.17
CA ASP A 468 -11.19 -10.32 25.63
C ASP A 468 -9.82 -10.38 26.33
N LEU A 469 -8.88 -11.18 25.80
CA LEU A 469 -7.52 -11.27 26.35
C LEU A 469 -6.77 -9.94 26.31
N GLY A 470 -6.88 -9.19 25.20
CA GLY A 470 -6.28 -7.86 25.07
C GLY A 470 -6.85 -6.85 26.06
N VAL A 471 -8.17 -6.87 26.29
CA VAL A 471 -8.84 -5.95 27.22
C VAL A 471 -8.49 -6.26 28.69
N LEU A 472 -8.51 -7.53 29.08
CA LEU A 472 -8.10 -7.95 30.42
C LEU A 472 -6.66 -7.50 30.73
N ALA A 473 -5.75 -7.65 29.75
CA ALA A 473 -4.37 -7.20 29.91
C ALA A 473 -4.24 -5.67 30.02
N ALA A 474 -4.99 -4.91 29.21
CA ALA A 474 -5.03 -3.45 29.30
C ALA A 474 -5.51 -2.98 30.68
N ALA A 475 -6.58 -3.60 31.20
CA ALA A 475 -7.16 -3.25 32.49
C ALA A 475 -6.22 -3.57 33.66
N LEU A 476 -5.57 -4.73 33.64
CA LEU A 476 -4.53 -5.07 34.64
C LEU A 476 -3.35 -4.11 34.59
N TYR A 477 -2.91 -3.72 33.39
CA TYR A 477 -1.85 -2.71 33.23
C TYR A 477 -2.25 -1.38 33.87
N ARG A 478 -3.44 -0.87 33.55
CA ARG A 478 -3.94 0.38 34.11
C ARG A 478 -4.05 0.30 35.63
N LYS A 479 -4.60 -0.79 36.17
CA LYS A 479 -4.69 -1.02 37.62
C LYS A 479 -3.32 -1.00 38.31
N SER A 480 -2.29 -1.50 37.63
CA SER A 480 -0.91 -1.52 38.15
C SER A 480 -0.20 -0.17 38.04
N LYS A 481 -0.34 0.56 36.92
CA LYS A 481 0.46 1.74 36.59
C LYS A 481 -0.26 3.08 36.83
N GLY A 482 -1.58 3.07 37.02
CA GLY A 482 -2.40 4.24 37.28
C GLY A 482 -2.79 5.07 36.05
N SER A 483 -2.18 4.81 34.88
CA SER A 483 -2.53 5.43 33.60
C SER A 483 -2.40 4.45 32.45
N LEU A 484 -3.15 4.67 31.37
CA LEU A 484 -3.16 3.85 30.17
C LEU A 484 -3.45 4.68 28.91
N ARG A 485 -2.41 4.87 28.08
CA ARG A 485 -2.51 5.37 26.70
C ARG A 485 -2.37 4.20 25.73
N VAL A 486 -3.36 4.01 24.87
CA VAL A 486 -3.39 2.88 23.92
C VAL A 486 -3.29 3.36 22.48
N LEU A 487 -2.51 2.65 21.67
CA LEU A 487 -2.59 2.69 20.21
C LEU A 487 -3.20 1.39 19.72
N ASP A 488 -4.35 1.48 19.08
CA ASP A 488 -4.93 0.39 18.30
C ASP A 488 -4.55 0.64 16.83
N ALA A 489 -3.46 0.01 16.38
CA ALA A 489 -2.75 0.42 15.17
C ALA A 489 -3.47 0.05 13.86
N LEU A 490 -4.32 -1.00 13.89
CA LEU A 490 -5.12 -1.50 12.77
C LEU A 490 -6.54 -1.86 13.28
N CYS A 491 -7.31 -0.85 13.65
CA CYS A 491 -8.47 -1.00 14.54
C CYS A 491 -9.76 -1.55 13.89
N GLY A 492 -9.86 -1.63 12.57
CA GLY A 492 -11.06 -2.12 11.87
C GLY A 492 -12.29 -1.25 12.16
N CYS A 493 -13.37 -1.83 12.67
CA CYS A 493 -14.53 -1.05 13.16
C CYS A 493 -14.27 -0.27 14.47
N GLY A 494 -13.08 -0.37 15.06
CA GLY A 494 -12.75 0.29 16.32
C GLY A 494 -13.30 -0.42 17.56
N ILE A 495 -13.73 -1.68 17.45
CA ILE A 495 -14.28 -2.41 18.60
C ILE A 495 -13.26 -2.60 19.72
N ARG A 496 -11.98 -2.90 19.41
CA ARG A 496 -10.93 -2.98 20.45
C ARG A 496 -10.70 -1.63 21.11
N SER A 497 -10.51 -0.58 20.30
CA SER A 497 -10.43 0.80 20.78
C SER A 497 -11.57 1.19 21.73
N LEU A 498 -12.82 0.85 21.37
CA LEU A 498 -14.00 1.12 22.20
C LEU A 498 -13.94 0.35 23.52
N ARG A 499 -13.60 -0.94 23.47
CA ARG A 499 -13.47 -1.79 24.67
C ARG A 499 -12.31 -1.36 25.57
N TYR A 500 -11.21 -0.87 25.01
CA TYR A 500 -10.13 -0.28 25.79
C TYR A 500 -10.56 1.00 26.54
N LEU A 501 -11.39 1.85 25.92
CA LEU A 501 -11.93 3.04 26.57
C LEU A 501 -12.94 2.73 27.68
N VAL A 502 -13.81 1.73 27.45
CA VAL A 502 -14.96 1.44 28.32
C VAL A 502 -14.61 0.44 29.41
N GLU A 503 -14.03 -0.70 29.05
CA GLU A 503 -13.80 -1.82 29.98
C GLU A 503 -12.43 -1.70 30.67
N ALA A 504 -11.38 -1.33 29.92
CA ALA A 504 -10.05 -1.11 30.49
C ALA A 504 -9.84 0.32 31.02
N GLU A 505 -10.84 1.19 30.86
CA GLU A 505 -10.84 2.59 31.30
C GLU A 505 -9.61 3.39 30.81
N ALA A 506 -9.13 3.14 29.59
CA ALA A 506 -8.00 3.86 29.03
C ALA A 506 -8.19 5.39 29.09
N ASP A 507 -7.13 6.12 29.49
CA ASP A 507 -7.15 7.58 29.58
C ASP A 507 -7.15 8.20 28.18
N PHE A 508 -6.46 7.55 27.25
CA PHE A 508 -6.37 7.94 25.85
C PHE A 508 -6.32 6.71 24.94
N VAL A 509 -7.08 6.72 23.85
CA VAL A 509 -6.96 5.72 22.77
C VAL A 509 -6.79 6.41 21.42
N LEU A 510 -5.70 6.07 20.73
CA LEU A 510 -5.52 6.39 19.33
C LEU A 510 -5.96 5.19 18.48
N ALA A 511 -7.13 5.31 17.86
CA ALA A 511 -7.67 4.32 16.96
C ALA A 511 -7.18 4.63 15.53
N ASN A 512 -6.27 3.82 15.02
CA ASN A 512 -5.75 3.97 13.67
C ASN A 512 -6.29 2.88 12.76
N ASP A 513 -6.75 3.25 11.57
CA ASP A 513 -6.99 2.31 10.49
C ASP A 513 -6.66 2.98 9.16
N ALA A 514 -5.69 2.45 8.43
CA ALA A 514 -5.26 3.02 7.15
C ALA A 514 -6.40 3.11 6.11
N ASN A 515 -7.47 2.33 6.27
CA ASN A 515 -8.70 2.45 5.51
C ASN A 515 -9.61 3.55 6.08
N ASP A 516 -9.54 4.75 5.50
CA ASP A 516 -10.37 5.90 5.93
C ASP A 516 -11.88 5.64 5.83
N GLU A 517 -12.33 4.64 5.05
CA GLU A 517 -13.76 4.25 5.06
C GLU A 517 -14.22 3.73 6.42
N ASN A 518 -13.31 3.11 7.18
CA ASN A 518 -13.60 2.66 8.53
C ASN A 518 -13.71 3.85 9.49
N ARG A 519 -13.17 5.04 9.16
CA ARG A 519 -13.17 6.22 10.04
C ARG A 519 -14.56 6.59 10.52
N GLY A 520 -15.56 6.56 9.64
CA GLY A 520 -16.94 6.90 10.00
C GLY A 520 -17.53 5.97 11.06
N VAL A 521 -17.34 4.66 10.89
CA VAL A 521 -17.82 3.65 11.84
C VAL A 521 -16.98 3.61 13.12
N ILE A 522 -15.66 3.82 13.04
CA ILE A 522 -14.78 3.98 14.20
C ILE A 522 -15.24 5.20 15.02
N VAL A 523 -15.36 6.38 14.40
CA VAL A 523 -15.83 7.61 15.08
C VAL A 523 -17.21 7.40 15.67
N LYS A 524 -18.15 6.78 14.94
CA LYS A 524 -19.51 6.47 15.44
C LYS A 524 -19.49 5.55 16.67
N ASN A 525 -18.59 4.57 16.69
CA ASN A 525 -18.44 3.67 17.82
C ASN A 525 -17.80 4.39 19.02
N LEU A 526 -16.73 5.17 18.79
CA LEU A 526 -16.02 5.89 19.85
C LEU A 526 -16.81 7.09 20.40
N SER A 527 -17.68 7.73 19.60
CA SER A 527 -18.54 8.84 20.05
C SER A 527 -19.56 8.43 21.11
N ARG A 528 -19.71 7.12 21.37
CA ARG A 528 -20.49 6.60 22.50
C ARG A 528 -19.82 6.86 23.85
N VAL A 529 -18.52 7.17 23.83
CA VAL A 529 -17.72 7.57 24.99
C VAL A 529 -17.47 9.08 24.90
N ALA A 530 -17.71 9.80 26.00
CA ALA A 530 -17.49 11.24 26.05
C ALA A 530 -16.06 11.61 25.62
N GLU A 531 -15.94 12.62 24.75
CA GLU A 531 -14.65 13.06 24.18
C GLU A 531 -13.67 13.62 25.23
N GLY A 532 -14.12 13.87 26.47
CA GLY A 532 -13.36 14.53 27.54
C GLY A 532 -13.93 15.92 27.88
N PHE A 533 -13.39 16.58 28.91
CA PHE A 533 -13.74 17.97 29.27
C PHE A 533 -12.55 18.90 28.97
N GLY A 534 -12.78 20.02 28.27
CA GLY A 534 -11.74 21.01 27.95
C GLY A 534 -10.86 20.62 26.74
N GLU A 535 -9.56 20.90 26.80
CA GLU A 535 -8.59 20.59 25.72
C GLU A 535 -8.13 19.12 25.68
N ILE A 536 -8.53 18.29 26.66
CA ILE A 536 -8.03 16.92 26.83
C ILE A 536 -8.99 15.94 26.16
N ARG A 537 -8.63 15.46 24.96
CA ARG A 537 -9.37 14.43 24.22
C ARG A 537 -9.08 13.02 24.77
N ARG A 538 -10.11 12.23 25.05
CA ARG A 538 -10.00 10.81 25.48
C ARG A 538 -9.71 9.84 24.34
N TRP A 539 -9.98 10.23 23.09
CA TRP A 539 -9.67 9.40 21.94
C TRP A 539 -9.36 10.24 20.70
N MET A 540 -8.65 9.63 19.76
CA MET A 540 -8.35 10.20 18.45
C MET A 540 -8.45 9.13 17.38
N VAL A 541 -8.95 9.49 16.20
CA VAL A 541 -9.00 8.59 15.04
C VAL A 541 -8.07 9.10 13.94
N THR A 542 -7.16 8.23 13.52
CA THR A 542 -6.25 8.48 12.38
C THR A 542 -6.45 7.42 11.31
N ASN A 543 -6.13 7.79 10.08
CA ASN A 543 -6.23 6.91 8.91
C ASN A 543 -4.90 6.81 8.16
N CYS A 544 -3.80 6.77 8.92
CA CYS A 544 -2.45 6.74 8.40
C CYS A 544 -1.93 5.30 8.36
N ASP A 545 -0.86 5.08 7.57
CA ASP A 545 -0.06 3.87 7.71
C ASP A 545 0.41 3.71 9.18
N ALA A 546 0.28 2.51 9.73
CA ALA A 546 0.58 2.25 11.14
C ALA A 546 2.06 2.49 11.49
N ASN A 547 3.00 2.19 10.57
CA ASN A 547 4.42 2.48 10.78
C ASN A 547 4.68 3.98 10.82
N ARG A 548 3.97 4.74 9.98
CA ARG A 548 4.02 6.21 10.02
C ARG A 548 3.52 6.74 11.36
N VAL A 549 2.36 6.30 11.84
CA VAL A 549 1.81 6.74 13.14
C VAL A 549 2.81 6.47 14.26
N MET A 550 3.30 5.25 14.38
CA MET A 550 4.26 4.89 15.42
C MET A 550 5.56 5.70 15.30
N SER A 551 6.06 5.93 14.09
CA SER A 551 7.28 6.72 13.86
C SER A 551 7.10 8.20 14.18
N GLU A 552 5.97 8.80 13.81
CA GLU A 552 5.66 10.21 14.11
C GLU A 552 5.57 10.45 15.62
N PHE A 553 4.84 9.59 16.34
CA PHE A 553 4.72 9.66 17.79
C PHE A 553 6.06 9.42 18.50
N TYR A 554 6.85 8.46 18.01
CA TYR A 554 8.23 8.27 18.47
C TYR A 554 9.10 9.52 18.31
N LEU A 555 9.09 10.15 17.12
CA LEU A 555 9.86 11.36 16.83
C LEU A 555 9.41 12.55 17.69
N GLN A 556 8.12 12.62 18.01
CA GLN A 556 7.54 13.61 18.92
C GLN A 556 7.80 13.31 20.41
N LYS A 557 8.36 12.12 20.72
CA LYS A 557 8.54 11.61 22.08
C LYS A 557 7.22 11.47 22.85
N ASP A 558 6.12 11.25 22.13
CA ASP A 558 4.81 10.97 22.70
C ASP A 558 4.54 9.46 22.63
N PHE A 559 4.79 8.76 23.73
CA PHE A 559 4.82 7.29 23.76
C PHE A 559 3.51 6.69 24.30
N PHE A 560 3.20 5.47 23.84
CA PHE A 560 2.04 4.69 24.29
C PHE A 560 2.39 3.71 25.40
N ASP A 561 1.46 3.45 26.31
CA ASP A 561 1.60 2.43 27.36
C ASP A 561 1.28 1.03 26.82
N PHE A 562 0.37 0.95 25.85
CA PHE A 562 -0.03 -0.27 25.17
C PHE A 562 -0.19 -0.02 23.67
N ILE A 563 0.48 -0.80 22.82
CA ILE A 563 0.27 -0.85 21.38
C ILE A 563 -0.30 -2.22 20.96
N ASP A 564 -1.44 -2.22 20.27
CA ASP A 564 -2.05 -3.39 19.63
C ASP A 564 -1.85 -3.33 18.11
N VAL A 565 -1.19 -4.35 17.56
CA VAL A 565 -0.91 -4.53 16.13
C VAL A 565 -1.67 -5.78 15.64
N ASP A 566 -2.89 -5.56 15.14
CA ASP A 566 -3.73 -6.61 14.57
C ASP A 566 -3.59 -6.69 13.04
N SER A 567 -2.45 -7.17 12.55
CA SER A 567 -2.14 -7.20 11.12
C SER A 567 -2.72 -8.42 10.38
N PHE A 568 -3.06 -8.24 9.10
CA PHE A 568 -3.24 -9.36 8.17
C PHE A 568 -1.89 -9.78 7.59
N GLY A 569 -1.66 -11.08 7.48
CA GLY A 569 -0.39 -11.63 7.01
C GLY A 569 0.66 -11.61 8.11
N SER A 570 1.80 -10.95 7.87
CA SER A 570 2.92 -10.88 8.83
C SER A 570 2.96 -9.53 9.55
N ASP A 571 3.21 -9.57 10.86
CA ASP A 571 3.41 -8.40 11.72
C ASP A 571 4.84 -7.85 11.71
N SER A 572 5.77 -8.55 11.05
CA SER A 572 7.22 -8.29 11.14
C SER A 572 7.63 -6.85 10.82
N THR A 573 6.96 -6.19 9.87
CA THR A 573 7.25 -4.81 9.47
C THR A 573 6.90 -3.78 10.54
N PHE A 574 5.97 -4.11 11.44
CA PHE A 574 5.49 -3.22 12.50
C PHE A 574 6.27 -3.34 13.81
N LEU A 575 7.05 -4.40 14.00
CA LEU A 575 7.71 -4.71 15.28
C LEU A 575 8.64 -3.59 15.74
N ARG A 576 9.53 -3.11 14.86
CA ARG A 576 10.51 -2.09 15.22
C ARG A 576 9.84 -0.73 15.53
N PRO A 577 8.95 -0.19 14.67
CA PRO A 577 8.23 1.04 14.99
C PRO A 577 7.39 0.93 16.27
N ALA A 578 6.73 -0.21 16.51
CA ALA A 578 5.94 -0.43 17.72
C ALA A 578 6.80 -0.38 18.98
N ILE A 579 7.94 -1.08 19.01
CA ILE A 579 8.84 -1.05 20.18
C ILE A 579 9.39 0.36 20.41
N ASN A 580 9.70 1.12 19.35
CA ASN A 580 10.18 2.50 19.48
C ASN A 580 9.12 3.43 20.08
N ALA A 581 7.85 3.29 19.68
CA ALA A 581 6.75 4.15 20.13
C ALA A 581 6.17 3.74 21.50
N LEU A 582 6.63 2.63 22.09
CA LEU A 582 6.15 2.11 23.35
C LEU A 582 6.94 2.68 24.55
N LYS A 583 6.24 2.98 25.64
CA LYS A 583 6.89 3.26 26.92
C LYS A 583 7.57 2.01 27.46
N LEU A 584 8.56 2.27 28.31
CA LEU A 584 9.27 1.22 29.01
C LEU A 584 8.34 0.54 30.01
N ASP A 585 8.47 -0.77 30.13
CA ASP A 585 7.53 -1.67 30.80
C ASP A 585 6.14 -1.70 30.15
N GLY A 586 5.96 -1.11 28.97
CA GLY A 586 4.70 -1.10 28.21
C GLY A 586 4.34 -2.46 27.61
N LEU A 587 3.11 -2.56 27.13
CA LEU A 587 2.55 -3.76 26.52
C LEU A 587 2.55 -3.68 24.99
N LEU A 588 2.96 -4.76 24.34
CA LEU A 588 2.90 -4.93 22.90
C LEU A 588 2.09 -6.19 22.59
N TYR A 589 0.94 -6.02 21.92
CA TYR A 589 0.11 -7.11 21.45
C TYR A 589 0.25 -7.23 19.94
N VAL A 590 0.78 -8.35 19.45
CA VAL A 590 1.03 -8.55 18.01
C VAL A 590 0.29 -9.76 17.49
N THR A 591 -0.18 -9.65 16.25
CA THR A 591 -0.94 -10.69 15.57
C THR A 591 -0.42 -10.95 14.17
N SER A 592 -0.22 -12.24 13.87
CA SER A 592 0.05 -12.76 12.52
C SER A 592 -1.05 -13.71 12.09
N THR A 593 -1.43 -13.63 10.81
CA THR A 593 -2.31 -14.61 10.16
C THR A 593 -1.58 -15.41 9.07
N ASP A 594 -0.26 -15.29 8.97
CA ASP A 594 0.57 -16.06 8.03
C ASP A 594 0.83 -17.48 8.56
N GLY A 595 -0.15 -18.36 8.34
CA GLY A 595 -0.05 -19.77 8.70
C GLY A 595 0.96 -20.57 7.87
N PHE A 596 1.34 -20.12 6.68
CA PHE A 596 2.29 -20.86 5.83
C PHE A 596 3.73 -20.69 6.31
N SER A 597 4.15 -19.46 6.60
CA SER A 597 5.47 -19.21 7.19
C SER A 597 5.56 -19.75 8.61
N SER A 598 4.53 -19.49 9.43
CA SER A 598 4.45 -19.98 10.82
C SER A 598 4.40 -21.52 10.89
N GLY A 599 3.84 -22.17 9.86
CA GLY A 599 3.80 -23.62 9.72
C GLY A 599 5.12 -24.26 9.27
N GLY A 600 6.10 -23.45 8.85
CA GLY A 600 7.39 -23.90 8.32
C GLY A 600 7.37 -24.32 6.85
N HIS A 601 6.32 -23.96 6.08
CA HIS A 601 6.24 -24.27 4.66
C HIS A 601 7.02 -23.29 3.79
N HIS A 602 7.28 -22.07 4.28
CA HIS A 602 8.15 -21.07 3.65
C HIS A 602 9.31 -20.67 4.59
N PRO A 603 10.35 -21.51 4.72
CA PRO A 603 11.47 -21.27 5.64
C PRO A 603 12.26 -20.00 5.30
N SER A 604 12.42 -19.67 4.02
CA SER A 604 13.08 -18.41 3.61
C SER A 604 12.27 -17.17 3.98
N GLN A 605 10.93 -17.25 3.90
CA GLN A 605 10.05 -16.14 4.26
C GLN A 605 10.04 -15.91 5.78
N SER A 606 9.96 -16.99 6.57
CA SER A 606 10.08 -16.90 8.04
C SER A 606 11.44 -16.35 8.48
N LEU A 607 12.52 -16.70 7.78
CA LEU A 607 13.85 -16.13 8.03
C LEU A 607 13.87 -14.63 7.71
N ALA A 608 13.33 -14.21 6.56
CA ALA A 608 13.29 -12.80 6.17
C ALA A 608 12.44 -11.95 7.13
N ALA A 609 11.25 -12.43 7.50
CA ALA A 609 10.31 -11.70 8.35
C ALA A 609 10.73 -11.68 9.83
N TYR A 610 11.05 -12.83 10.42
CA TYR A 610 11.24 -12.97 11.88
C TYR A 610 12.67 -13.37 12.27
N GLY A 611 13.54 -13.66 11.30
CA GLY A 611 14.91 -14.13 11.58
C GLY A 611 14.97 -15.57 12.06
N ALA A 612 13.89 -16.32 11.88
CA ALA A 612 13.79 -17.70 12.27
C ALA A 612 13.67 -18.56 11.02
N TYR A 613 14.57 -19.52 10.83
CA TYR A 613 14.41 -20.50 9.76
C TYR A 613 13.48 -21.61 10.27
N VAL A 614 12.18 -21.50 9.95
CA VAL A 614 11.16 -22.43 10.46
C VAL A 614 10.94 -23.57 9.49
N ARG A 615 11.05 -24.81 9.98
CA ARG A 615 10.75 -26.03 9.22
C ARG A 615 9.52 -26.74 9.80
N PRO A 616 8.79 -27.54 8.99
CA PRO A 616 7.57 -28.18 9.46
C PRO A 616 7.82 -29.16 10.61
N MET A 617 7.01 -29.06 11.67
CA MET A 617 7.04 -29.91 12.86
C MET A 617 5.60 -30.30 13.27
N PRO A 618 5.37 -31.39 14.02
CA PRO A 618 4.02 -31.84 14.41
C PRO A 618 3.20 -30.83 15.24
N PHE A 619 3.91 -29.95 15.95
CA PHE A 619 3.38 -28.85 16.77
C PHE A 619 3.67 -27.47 16.14
N SER A 620 3.55 -27.39 14.81
CA SER A 620 3.83 -26.18 14.01
C SER A 620 3.12 -24.92 14.51
N ASN A 621 1.90 -25.06 15.05
CA ASN A 621 1.15 -23.91 15.57
C ASN A 621 1.82 -23.28 16.80
N GLU A 622 2.45 -24.09 17.65
CA GLU A 622 3.26 -23.58 18.76
C GLU A 622 4.55 -22.94 18.26
N ILE A 623 5.18 -23.54 17.25
CA ILE A 623 6.37 -22.97 16.60
C ILE A 623 6.07 -21.58 16.02
N GLY A 624 4.89 -21.38 15.43
CA GLY A 624 4.42 -20.08 14.98
C GLY A 624 4.39 -19.04 16.12
N LEU A 625 3.79 -19.37 17.26
CA LEU A 625 3.77 -18.46 18.43
C LEU A 625 5.18 -18.15 18.92
N ARG A 626 6.06 -19.16 18.99
CA ARG A 626 7.46 -18.99 19.41
C ARG A 626 8.29 -18.19 18.42
N MET A 627 7.96 -18.25 17.13
CA MET A 627 8.57 -17.44 16.08
C MET A 627 8.20 -15.97 16.25
N LEU A 628 6.92 -15.67 16.49
CA LEU A 628 6.46 -14.30 16.76
C LEU A 628 7.19 -13.72 17.99
N ILE A 629 7.17 -14.43 19.13
CA ILE A 629 7.88 -13.97 20.34
C ILE A 629 9.37 -13.80 20.06
N GLY A 630 9.99 -14.74 19.33
CA GLY A 630 11.39 -14.68 18.94
C GLY A 630 11.74 -13.48 18.07
N GLY A 631 10.88 -13.12 17.12
CA GLY A 631 11.01 -11.93 16.27
C GLY A 631 10.99 -10.65 17.10
N VAL A 632 10.03 -10.51 18.01
CA VAL A 632 9.97 -9.34 18.92
C VAL A 632 11.17 -9.32 19.86
N ALA A 633 11.57 -10.47 20.42
CA ALA A 633 12.74 -10.58 21.29
C ALA A 633 14.01 -10.11 20.59
N ARG A 634 14.19 -10.50 19.32
CA ARG A 634 15.31 -10.05 18.48
C ARG A 634 15.27 -8.55 18.28
N GLU A 635 14.15 -7.99 17.82
CA GLU A 635 14.02 -6.54 17.59
C GLU A 635 14.26 -5.72 18.87
N ALA A 636 13.68 -6.16 19.99
CA ALA A 636 13.84 -5.51 21.29
C ALA A 636 15.30 -5.56 21.76
N SER A 637 16.01 -6.67 21.54
CA SER A 637 17.41 -6.83 21.96
C SER A 637 18.35 -5.85 21.27
N VAL A 638 18.10 -5.50 20.00
CA VAL A 638 18.87 -4.49 19.26
C VAL A 638 18.75 -3.11 19.91
N LEU A 639 17.64 -2.84 20.59
CA LEU A 639 17.39 -1.59 21.32
C LEU A 639 17.86 -1.64 22.79
N GLY A 640 18.44 -2.77 23.22
CA GLY A 640 18.86 -2.95 24.61
C GLY A 640 17.72 -3.27 25.58
N PHE A 641 16.62 -3.84 25.09
CA PHE A 641 15.48 -4.31 25.88
C PHE A 641 15.39 -5.84 25.90
N TYR A 642 14.60 -6.37 26.83
CA TYR A 642 14.16 -7.77 26.80
C TYR A 642 12.64 -7.88 26.88
N VAL A 643 12.12 -9.00 26.37
CA VAL A 643 10.68 -9.26 26.33
C VAL A 643 10.28 -10.30 27.38
N THR A 644 9.12 -10.10 28.00
CA THR A 644 8.46 -11.10 28.84
C THR A 644 7.12 -11.44 28.23
N PRO A 645 6.93 -12.70 27.75
CA PRO A 645 5.61 -13.16 27.34
C PRO A 645 4.65 -13.19 28.53
N LEU A 646 3.51 -12.52 28.37
CA LEU A 646 2.42 -12.57 29.34
C LEU A 646 1.46 -13.70 28.97
N PHE A 647 1.11 -13.79 27.69
CA PHE A 647 0.39 -14.92 27.13
C PHE A 647 0.56 -15.03 25.61
N SER A 648 0.28 -16.21 25.08
CA SER A 648 0.12 -16.48 23.65
C SER A 648 -1.25 -17.07 23.36
N TYR A 649 -1.80 -16.87 22.17
CA TYR A 649 -3.09 -17.43 21.78
C TYR A 649 -3.09 -17.83 20.31
N TYR A 650 -3.61 -19.04 20.04
CA TYR A 650 -3.80 -19.55 18.69
C TYR A 650 -5.30 -19.79 18.42
N SER A 651 -5.77 -19.35 17.25
CA SER A 651 -7.13 -19.63 16.76
C SER A 651 -7.11 -20.34 15.41
N TYR A 652 -7.85 -21.44 15.28
CA TYR A 652 -7.83 -22.31 14.11
C TYR A 652 -8.65 -21.79 12.90
N HIS A 653 -9.66 -20.95 13.11
CA HIS A 653 -10.64 -20.54 12.06
C HIS A 653 -10.08 -19.53 11.01
N GLY A 654 -8.78 -19.61 10.75
CA GLY A 654 -7.97 -18.76 9.86
C GLY A 654 -6.68 -18.49 10.60
N PRO A 655 -5.69 -19.41 10.56
CA PRO A 655 -4.68 -19.59 11.63
C PRO A 655 -4.17 -18.25 12.15
N VAL A 656 -4.63 -17.85 13.34
CA VAL A 656 -4.28 -16.58 13.97
C VAL A 656 -3.31 -16.85 15.11
N PHE A 657 -2.15 -16.21 15.08
CA PHE A 657 -1.12 -16.27 16.11
C PHE A 657 -1.09 -14.93 16.82
N ARG A 658 -1.38 -14.90 18.13
CA ARG A 658 -1.35 -13.66 18.93
C ARG A 658 -0.44 -13.83 20.12
N VAL A 659 0.36 -12.81 20.42
CA VAL A 659 1.22 -12.81 21.61
C VAL A 659 1.20 -11.46 22.30
N MET A 660 1.00 -11.46 23.61
CA MET A 660 1.06 -10.28 24.46
C MET A 660 2.39 -10.27 25.20
N LEU A 661 3.17 -9.21 25.01
CA LEU A 661 4.53 -9.09 25.50
C LEU A 661 4.69 -7.82 26.33
N ARG A 662 5.42 -7.91 27.44
CA ARG A 662 5.93 -6.74 28.16
C ARG A 662 7.35 -6.44 27.70
N ILE A 663 7.63 -5.18 27.34
CA ILE A 663 8.96 -4.72 26.94
C ILE A 663 9.66 -4.10 28.15
N ASN A 664 10.68 -4.77 28.69
CA ASN A 664 11.33 -4.37 29.93
C ASN A 664 12.72 -3.74 29.67
N ARG A 665 13.15 -2.86 30.58
CA ARG A 665 14.50 -2.30 30.58
C ARG A 665 15.54 -3.36 30.92
N GLY A 666 16.64 -3.37 30.16
CA GLY A 666 17.86 -4.08 30.51
C GLY A 666 18.28 -5.08 29.45
N ARG A 667 19.53 -5.54 29.56
CA ARG A 667 20.04 -6.63 28.75
C ARG A 667 19.57 -7.95 29.38
N ILE A 668 19.01 -8.84 28.57
CA ILE A 668 18.60 -10.16 29.05
C ILE A 668 19.80 -10.85 29.72
N ASN A 669 19.50 -11.58 30.79
CA ASN A 669 20.43 -12.47 31.45
C ASN A 669 20.77 -13.62 30.48
N LYS A 670 21.97 -13.60 29.88
CA LYS A 670 22.55 -14.62 28.96
C LYS A 670 21.52 -15.51 28.22
N ASN A 671 20.90 -15.02 27.14
CA ASN A 671 20.24 -15.78 26.04
C ASN A 671 19.64 -17.18 26.35
N ARG A 672 19.01 -17.41 27.50
CA ARG A 672 18.51 -18.77 27.86
C ARG A 672 17.27 -19.19 27.08
N HIS A 673 16.45 -18.22 26.65
CA HIS A 673 15.14 -18.48 26.04
C HIS A 673 15.04 -18.07 24.57
N TYR A 674 16.18 -17.85 23.90
CA TYR A 674 16.25 -17.60 22.47
C TYR A 674 17.24 -18.58 21.85
N GLY A 675 16.72 -19.56 21.11
CA GLY A 675 17.48 -20.72 20.69
C GLY A 675 16.77 -21.56 19.65
N PHE A 676 17.09 -22.83 19.56
CA PHE A 676 16.66 -23.70 18.48
C PHE A 676 15.83 -24.85 19.03
N VAL A 677 14.91 -25.36 18.23
CA VAL A 677 14.12 -26.54 18.56
C VAL A 677 14.46 -27.62 17.55
N SER A 678 14.80 -28.81 18.02
CA SER A 678 14.96 -29.99 17.17
C SER A 678 13.77 -30.94 17.34
N TYR A 679 13.47 -31.69 16.27
CA TYR A 679 12.50 -32.76 16.26
C TYR A 679 13.01 -33.92 15.41
N CYS A 680 13.06 -35.12 16.00
CA CYS A 680 13.44 -36.33 15.27
C CYS A 680 12.20 -36.98 14.67
N LYS A 681 12.10 -37.01 13.34
CA LYS A 681 10.97 -37.65 12.63
C LYS A 681 10.82 -39.14 12.96
N LYS A 682 11.92 -39.80 13.32
CA LYS A 682 11.97 -41.24 13.57
C LYS A 682 11.37 -41.61 14.92
N CYS A 683 11.95 -41.13 16.03
CA CYS A 683 11.49 -41.49 17.37
C CYS A 683 10.47 -40.52 17.96
N GLY A 684 10.25 -39.35 17.34
CA GLY A 684 9.32 -38.33 17.84
C GLY A 684 9.87 -37.45 18.95
N ASN A 685 11.15 -37.59 19.31
CA ASN A 685 11.77 -36.78 20.36
C ASN A 685 11.96 -35.33 19.89
N SER A 686 11.60 -34.37 20.74
CA SER A 686 11.88 -32.95 20.56
C SER A 686 12.75 -32.41 21.70
N GLN A 687 13.60 -31.43 21.39
CA GLN A 687 14.46 -30.80 22.39
C GLN A 687 14.77 -29.34 22.01
N ALA A 688 14.85 -28.47 22.99
CA ALA A 688 15.31 -27.10 22.83
C ALA A 688 16.81 -26.99 23.13
N PHE A 689 17.52 -26.15 22.37
CA PHE A 689 18.96 -25.92 22.48
C PHE A 689 19.23 -24.42 22.52
N SER A 690 20.12 -24.01 23.41
CA SER A 690 20.68 -22.65 23.40
C SER A 690 21.71 -22.48 22.28
N TRP A 691 22.12 -21.24 22.03
CA TRP A 691 23.18 -20.92 21.06
C TRP A 691 24.50 -21.64 21.34
N SER A 692 24.87 -21.83 22.61
CA SER A 692 26.08 -22.58 23.00
C SER A 692 25.99 -24.08 22.76
N GLU A 693 24.79 -24.62 22.58
CA GLU A 693 24.53 -26.05 22.43
C GLU A 693 24.24 -26.45 20.97
N VAL A 694 24.32 -25.52 20.02
CA VAL A 694 24.02 -25.79 18.59
C VAL A 694 24.89 -26.92 18.02
N GLY A 695 26.17 -26.95 18.37
CA GLY A 695 27.08 -28.03 17.97
C GLY A 695 26.81 -29.38 18.65
N GLN A 696 25.96 -29.41 19.68
CA GLN A 696 25.60 -30.61 20.46
C GLN A 696 24.24 -31.19 20.06
N MET A 697 23.58 -30.59 19.06
CA MET A 697 22.28 -31.05 18.57
C MET A 697 22.36 -32.48 18.07
N SER A 698 21.73 -33.38 18.82
CA SER A 698 21.63 -34.79 18.52
C SER A 698 20.28 -35.30 19.01
N CYS A 699 19.90 -36.52 18.61
CA CYS A 699 18.73 -37.17 19.14
C CYS A 699 19.15 -38.44 19.88
N PRO A 700 18.60 -38.72 21.08
CA PRO A 700 19.04 -39.81 21.95
C PRO A 700 18.63 -41.21 21.47
N CYS A 701 17.97 -41.34 20.31
CA CYS A 701 17.61 -42.66 19.80
C CYS A 701 18.82 -43.36 19.17
N ASN A 702 18.96 -44.66 19.43
CA ASN A 702 20.16 -45.45 19.12
C ASN A 702 20.28 -45.84 17.63
N ASP A 703 19.85 -44.96 16.71
CA ASP A 703 19.72 -45.27 15.29
C ASP A 703 20.74 -44.52 14.43
N THR A 704 21.38 -45.23 13.51
CA THR A 704 22.49 -44.70 12.69
C THR A 704 22.05 -43.70 11.61
N ARG A 705 20.75 -43.59 11.30
CA ARG A 705 20.18 -42.65 10.30
C ARG A 705 19.55 -41.40 10.92
N VAL A 706 19.88 -41.10 12.17
CA VAL A 706 19.28 -40.00 12.93
C VAL A 706 19.65 -38.63 12.42
N SER A 707 20.88 -38.45 11.93
CA SER A 707 21.36 -37.19 11.36
C SER A 707 20.48 -36.71 10.20
N GLU A 708 20.02 -37.62 9.34
CA GLU A 708 19.13 -37.33 8.21
C GLU A 708 17.67 -37.10 8.62
N SER A 709 17.29 -37.55 9.82
CA SER A 709 15.91 -37.52 10.33
C SER A 709 15.62 -36.33 11.26
N LEU A 710 16.65 -35.56 11.62
CA LEU A 710 16.54 -34.44 12.54
C LEU A 710 16.12 -33.16 11.80
N VAL A 711 15.00 -32.58 12.23
CA VAL A 711 14.54 -31.26 11.79
C VAL A 711 14.91 -30.26 12.85
N VAL A 712 15.49 -29.14 12.46
CA VAL A 712 15.83 -28.04 13.36
C VAL A 712 15.14 -26.77 12.86
N SER A 713 14.51 -26.03 13.77
CA SER A 713 13.93 -24.71 13.53
C SER A 713 14.51 -23.71 14.53
N GLY A 714 14.87 -22.51 14.07
CA GLY A 714 15.49 -21.52 14.93
C GLY A 714 16.15 -20.35 14.19
N PRO A 715 16.59 -19.33 14.92
CA PRO A 715 16.32 -19.10 16.35
C PRO A 715 14.86 -18.71 16.64
N LEU A 716 14.32 -19.19 17.76
CA LEU A 716 12.93 -19.03 18.22
C LEU A 716 12.91 -18.75 19.74
N TRP A 717 11.76 -18.33 20.26
CA TRP A 717 11.55 -18.30 21.72
C TRP A 717 11.41 -19.72 22.29
N THR A 718 12.32 -20.10 23.19
CA THR A 718 12.36 -21.42 23.85
C THR A 718 11.89 -21.38 25.31
N GLY A 719 11.50 -20.22 25.83
CA GLY A 719 10.97 -20.07 27.18
C GLY A 719 9.46 -20.37 27.30
N PRO A 720 8.87 -20.09 28.47
CA PRO A 720 7.43 -20.19 28.70
C PRO A 720 6.63 -19.29 27.74
N LEU A 721 5.44 -19.73 27.35
CA LEU A 721 4.53 -18.95 26.49
C LEU A 721 3.63 -17.99 27.27
N HIS A 722 3.48 -18.24 28.57
CA HIS A 722 2.57 -17.54 29.47
C HIS A 722 3.28 -17.22 30.79
N SER A 723 2.79 -16.20 31.47
CA SER A 723 3.12 -15.89 32.86
C SER A 723 1.97 -16.36 33.74
N ALA A 724 2.20 -17.38 34.59
CA ALA A 724 1.17 -17.96 35.45
C ALA A 724 0.46 -16.89 36.28
N ASP A 725 1.22 -16.12 37.06
CA ASP A 725 0.70 -15.03 37.91
C ASP A 725 -0.17 -14.04 37.12
N TYR A 726 0.27 -13.67 35.91
CA TYR A 726 -0.49 -12.74 35.08
C TYR A 726 -1.80 -13.35 34.55
N ILE A 727 -1.80 -14.64 34.19
CA ILE A 727 -3.01 -15.33 33.76
C ILE A 727 -3.98 -15.53 34.93
N GLU A 728 -3.49 -15.81 36.13
CA GLU A 728 -4.31 -15.90 37.36
C GLU A 728 -4.96 -14.55 37.69
N ASP A 729 -4.23 -13.46 37.54
CA ASP A 729 -4.78 -12.10 37.64
C ASP A 729 -5.86 -11.84 36.59
N MET A 730 -5.66 -12.30 35.34
CA MET A 730 -6.66 -12.20 34.26
C MET A 730 -7.91 -13.04 34.57
N LEU A 731 -7.75 -14.23 35.13
CA LEU A 731 -8.84 -15.12 35.52
C LEU A 731 -9.66 -14.49 36.66
N THR A 732 -8.97 -13.94 37.67
CA THR A 732 -9.60 -13.21 38.77
C THR A 732 -10.38 -12.00 38.27
N LEU A 733 -9.80 -11.21 37.37
CA LEU A 733 -10.47 -10.05 36.77
C LEU A 733 -11.68 -10.46 35.92
N ALA A 734 -11.56 -11.51 35.11
CA ALA A 734 -12.68 -12.01 34.31
C ALA A 734 -13.83 -12.53 35.17
N MET A 735 -13.55 -13.15 36.34
CA MET A 735 -14.58 -13.52 37.32
C MET A 735 -15.25 -12.27 37.92
N GLN A 736 -14.47 -11.25 38.29
CA GLN A 736 -15.00 -9.99 38.83
C GLN A 736 -15.91 -9.24 37.85
N TRP A 737 -15.61 -9.34 36.55
CA TRP A 737 -16.44 -8.77 35.49
C TRP A 737 -17.60 -9.68 35.04
N GLU A 738 -17.78 -10.83 35.71
CA GLU A 738 -18.79 -11.84 35.36
C GLU A 738 -18.68 -12.33 33.90
N TRP A 739 -17.49 -12.25 33.30
CA TRP A 739 -17.22 -12.77 31.96
C TRP A 739 -17.12 -14.30 31.94
N ILE A 740 -16.79 -14.87 33.10
CA ILE A 740 -16.68 -16.30 33.39
C ILE A 740 -17.38 -16.58 34.73
N GLY A 741 -17.71 -17.85 34.98
CA GLY A 741 -18.55 -18.24 36.12
C GLY A 741 -20.06 -18.12 35.83
N ASN A 742 -20.90 -18.55 36.78
CA ASN A 742 -22.37 -18.55 36.68
C ASN A 742 -22.95 -19.21 35.41
N GLY A 743 -22.21 -20.15 34.80
CA GLY A 743 -22.62 -20.87 33.59
C GLY A 743 -22.30 -20.16 32.27
N GLN A 744 -21.77 -18.93 32.29
CA GLN A 744 -21.34 -18.16 31.12
C GLN A 744 -19.82 -18.26 30.90
N GLY A 745 -19.35 -18.00 29.67
CA GLY A 745 -17.92 -17.83 29.39
C GLY A 745 -17.02 -19.06 29.58
N LYS A 746 -17.60 -20.27 29.63
CA LYS A 746 -16.87 -21.53 29.90
C LYS A 746 -15.64 -21.74 29.01
N ASP A 747 -15.68 -21.26 27.76
CA ASP A 747 -14.56 -21.38 26.83
C ASP A 747 -13.37 -20.48 27.22
N LEU A 748 -13.63 -19.26 27.71
CA LEU A 748 -12.59 -18.35 28.20
C LEU A 748 -12.02 -18.85 29.53
N GLU A 749 -12.86 -19.32 30.45
CA GLU A 749 -12.43 -19.90 31.73
C GLU A 749 -11.52 -21.11 31.51
N LYS A 750 -11.96 -22.03 30.65
CA LYS A 750 -11.18 -23.20 30.25
C LYS A 750 -9.86 -22.80 29.60
N LEU A 751 -9.87 -21.82 28.70
CA LEU A 751 -8.67 -21.35 28.02
C LEU A 751 -7.65 -20.77 29.01
N LEU A 752 -8.07 -19.87 29.90
CA LEU A 752 -7.18 -19.28 30.90
C LEU A 752 -6.63 -20.35 31.85
N GLY A 753 -7.48 -21.28 32.33
CA GLY A 753 -7.02 -22.42 33.13
C GLY A 753 -5.97 -23.27 32.41
N GLN A 754 -6.17 -23.57 31.12
CA GLN A 754 -5.16 -24.28 30.32
C GLN A 754 -3.85 -23.49 30.18
N MET A 755 -3.91 -22.16 30.06
CA MET A 755 -2.70 -21.33 30.00
C MET A 755 -1.95 -21.30 31.34
N VAL A 756 -2.66 -21.36 32.49
CA VAL A 756 -2.04 -21.53 33.82
C VAL A 756 -1.33 -22.88 33.88
N ASP A 757 -2.01 -23.97 33.53
CA ASP A 757 -1.42 -25.32 33.54
C ASP A 757 -0.19 -25.42 32.61
N GLU A 758 -0.24 -24.77 31.44
CA GLU A 758 0.87 -24.71 30.49
C GLU A 758 2.05 -23.83 30.94
N SER A 759 1.88 -23.03 32.00
CA SER A 759 2.94 -22.18 32.54
C SER A 759 3.95 -22.94 33.43
N ASP A 760 3.72 -24.23 33.70
CA ASP A 760 4.67 -25.05 34.47
C ASP A 760 6.05 -25.08 33.79
N SER A 761 7.06 -24.58 34.50
CA SER A 761 8.46 -24.54 34.08
C SER A 761 9.07 -25.91 33.69
N LYS A 762 8.45 -27.03 34.10
CA LYS A 762 8.88 -28.39 33.73
C LYS A 762 8.41 -28.81 32.34
N LEU A 763 7.42 -28.12 31.76
CA LEU A 763 6.87 -28.47 30.45
C LEU A 763 7.83 -28.01 29.33
N PRO A 764 8.15 -28.88 28.36
CA PRO A 764 9.08 -28.55 27.29
C PRO A 764 8.38 -27.80 26.14
N VAL A 765 9.19 -27.46 25.13
CA VAL A 765 8.68 -26.92 23.86
C VAL A 765 7.91 -27.98 23.08
N GLY A 766 6.71 -27.62 22.62
CA GLY A 766 5.85 -28.43 21.78
C GLY A 766 4.84 -29.27 22.56
N TYR A 767 3.79 -29.67 21.84
CA TYR A 767 2.79 -30.61 22.33
C TYR A 767 2.82 -31.91 21.50
N ILE A 768 2.32 -32.98 22.09
CA ILE A 768 2.18 -34.28 21.45
C ILE A 768 0.69 -34.54 21.19
N LYS A 769 0.32 -34.80 19.93
CA LYS A 769 -1.04 -35.22 19.58
C LYS A 769 -1.26 -36.67 19.97
N MET A 770 -2.41 -37.01 20.54
CA MET A 770 -2.70 -38.40 20.93
C MET A 770 -2.70 -39.34 19.73
N ASP A 771 -3.10 -38.86 18.56
CA ASP A 771 -3.06 -39.64 17.32
C ASP A 771 -1.62 -40.02 16.92
N GLU A 772 -0.63 -39.19 17.26
CA GLU A 772 0.78 -39.53 17.03
C GLU A 772 1.24 -40.64 17.97
N VAL A 773 0.88 -40.56 19.25
CA VAL A 773 1.17 -41.63 20.24
C VAL A 773 0.51 -42.93 19.81
N ALA A 774 -0.76 -42.87 19.44
CA ALA A 774 -1.56 -44.02 19.00
C ALA A 774 -0.96 -44.67 17.74
N SER A 775 -0.58 -43.85 16.75
CA SER A 775 0.05 -44.31 15.52
C SER A 775 1.40 -45.00 15.79
N ARG A 776 2.24 -44.41 16.65
CA ARG A 776 3.56 -44.96 17.01
C ARG A 776 3.44 -46.25 17.83
N ALA A 777 2.47 -46.32 18.73
CA ALA A 777 2.18 -47.50 19.54
C ALA A 777 1.40 -48.58 18.77
N LYS A 778 0.80 -48.24 17.61
CA LYS A 778 -0.11 -49.10 16.82
C LYS A 778 -1.35 -49.52 17.64
N VAL A 779 -1.92 -48.57 18.36
CA VAL A 779 -3.09 -48.75 19.24
C VAL A 779 -4.19 -47.74 18.90
N ASN A 780 -5.39 -47.93 19.47
CA ASN A 780 -6.44 -46.91 19.41
C ASN A 780 -6.06 -45.69 20.27
N SER A 781 -6.47 -44.49 19.84
CA SER A 781 -6.15 -43.23 20.55
C SER A 781 -6.64 -43.29 22.00
N PRO A 782 -5.74 -43.26 23.01
CA PRO A 782 -6.15 -43.36 24.41
C PRO A 782 -6.88 -42.08 24.86
N PRO A 783 -7.83 -42.17 25.82
CA PRO A 783 -8.50 -40.99 26.35
C PRO A 783 -7.49 -40.03 26.99
N LEU A 784 -7.51 -38.77 26.58
CA LEU A 784 -6.48 -37.78 26.93
C LEU A 784 -6.32 -37.59 28.45
N ASN A 785 -7.42 -37.54 29.21
CA ASN A 785 -7.37 -37.41 30.67
C ASN A 785 -6.70 -38.62 31.35
N THR A 786 -6.97 -39.83 30.84
CA THR A 786 -6.38 -41.06 31.37
C THR A 786 -4.88 -41.06 31.10
N MET A 787 -4.48 -40.72 29.88
CA MET A 787 -3.09 -40.59 29.48
C MET A 787 -2.32 -39.61 30.38
N MET A 788 -2.86 -38.40 30.57
CA MET A 788 -2.26 -37.40 31.47
C MET A 788 -2.15 -37.90 32.91
N SER A 789 -3.19 -38.53 33.44
CA SER A 789 -3.20 -39.04 34.82
C SER A 789 -2.10 -40.08 35.05
N GLU A 790 -1.88 -40.99 34.09
CA GLU A 790 -0.80 -41.98 34.18
C GLU A 790 0.58 -41.35 34.04
N MET A 791 0.75 -40.34 33.17
CA MET A 791 2.01 -39.59 33.08
C MET A 791 2.36 -38.89 34.41
N ILE A 792 1.36 -38.27 35.05
CA ILE A 792 1.52 -37.59 36.34
C ILE A 792 1.87 -38.61 37.44
N LYS A 793 1.20 -39.76 37.48
CA LYS A 793 1.54 -40.87 38.39
C LYS A 793 2.96 -41.38 38.18
N ALA A 794 3.44 -41.40 36.94
CA ALA A 794 4.81 -41.76 36.59
C ALA A 794 5.84 -40.64 36.87
N GLY A 795 5.42 -39.50 37.43
CA GLY A 795 6.30 -38.40 37.86
C GLY A 795 6.61 -37.36 36.78
N TYR A 796 5.94 -37.42 35.63
CA TYR A 796 6.11 -36.43 34.55
C TYR A 796 5.14 -35.25 34.72
N ALA A 797 5.57 -34.07 34.29
CA ALA A 797 4.67 -32.93 34.14
C ALA A 797 3.79 -33.15 32.90
N ALA A 798 2.50 -32.93 33.01
CA ALA A 798 1.57 -33.07 31.89
C ALA A 798 0.43 -32.06 32.00
N SER A 799 0.13 -31.38 30.89
CA SER A 799 -1.02 -30.49 30.77
C SER A 799 -1.69 -30.65 29.40
N ARG A 800 -2.95 -30.20 29.31
CA ARG A 800 -3.65 -30.12 28.03
C ARG A 800 -3.04 -28.99 27.21
N SER A 801 -2.96 -29.16 25.89
CA SER A 801 -2.58 -28.03 25.06
C SER A 801 -3.72 -27.01 24.90
N HIS A 802 -3.42 -25.73 25.06
CA HIS A 802 -4.33 -24.63 24.71
C HIS A 802 -4.47 -24.44 23.19
N ILE A 803 -3.52 -25.00 22.41
CA ILE A 803 -3.44 -24.84 20.94
C ILE A 803 -4.22 -25.95 20.22
N ALA A 804 -4.23 -27.17 20.77
CA ALA A 804 -4.83 -28.34 20.14
C ALA A 804 -5.63 -29.18 21.15
N SER A 805 -6.90 -29.45 20.83
CA SER A 805 -7.88 -30.09 21.73
C SER A 805 -7.54 -31.53 22.14
N ASN A 806 -6.90 -32.30 21.25
CA ASN A 806 -6.46 -33.68 21.50
C ASN A 806 -4.93 -33.81 21.61
N ALA A 807 -4.32 -32.91 22.38
CA ALA A 807 -2.87 -32.88 22.58
C ALA A 807 -2.47 -32.63 24.04
N ILE A 808 -1.32 -33.18 24.42
CA ILE A 808 -0.70 -33.05 25.75
C ILE A 808 0.65 -32.35 25.61
N LYS A 809 0.95 -31.39 26.48
CA LYS A 809 2.33 -30.95 26.73
C LYS A 809 2.89 -31.74 27.88
N THR A 810 4.07 -32.32 27.70
CA THR A 810 4.70 -33.14 28.75
C THR A 810 6.20 -33.26 28.55
N ASN A 811 6.94 -33.38 29.66
CA ASN A 811 8.35 -33.77 29.62
C ASN A 811 8.56 -35.30 29.58
N CYS A 812 7.48 -36.08 29.50
CA CYS A 812 7.51 -37.52 29.29
C CYS A 812 8.12 -37.85 27.91
N PRO A 813 9.23 -38.61 27.85
CA PRO A 813 9.83 -39.00 26.57
C PRO A 813 8.82 -39.78 25.70
N MET A 814 8.91 -39.62 24.38
CA MET A 814 7.98 -40.29 23.44
C MET A 814 7.96 -41.83 23.61
N ALA A 815 9.10 -42.45 23.93
CA ALA A 815 9.17 -43.89 24.20
C ALA A 815 8.31 -44.31 25.39
N GLU A 816 8.26 -43.46 26.43
CA GLU A 816 7.47 -43.69 27.62
C GLU A 816 5.99 -43.40 27.38
N CYS A 817 5.67 -42.37 26.58
CA CYS A 817 4.32 -42.14 26.09
C CYS A 817 3.76 -43.39 25.39
N ILE A 818 4.56 -44.01 24.51
CA ILE A 818 4.19 -45.25 23.80
C ILE A 818 3.95 -46.40 24.79
N ARG A 819 4.83 -46.57 25.79
CA ARG A 819 4.69 -47.60 26.84
C ARG A 819 3.37 -47.45 27.60
N ILE A 820 3.07 -46.25 28.09
CA ILE A 820 1.83 -45.95 28.82
C ILE A 820 0.59 -46.22 27.95
N ALA A 821 0.62 -45.84 26.66
CA ALA A 821 -0.50 -46.10 25.75
C ALA A 821 -0.76 -47.60 25.53
N LEU A 822 0.31 -48.41 25.42
CA LEU A 822 0.20 -49.86 25.30
C LEU A 822 -0.39 -50.51 26.57
N GLU A 823 0.03 -50.05 27.75
CA GLU A 823 -0.48 -50.54 29.03
C GLU A 823 -1.97 -50.22 29.21
N LEU A 824 -2.38 -49.01 28.84
CA LEU A 824 -3.79 -48.63 28.86
C LEU A 824 -4.64 -49.51 27.94
N GLN A 825 -4.16 -49.85 26.74
CA GLN A 825 -4.89 -50.75 25.85
C GLN A 825 -4.99 -52.18 26.40
N GLN A 826 -3.92 -52.70 27.00
CA GLN A 826 -3.92 -54.03 27.64
C GLN A 826 -4.87 -54.09 28.84
N SER A 827 -4.95 -53.03 29.64
CA SER A 827 -5.89 -52.94 30.76
C SER A 827 -7.36 -52.93 30.29
N CYS A 828 -7.67 -52.31 29.14
CA CYS A 828 -9.01 -52.36 28.53
C CYS A 828 -9.36 -53.75 27.98
N LEU A 829 -8.38 -54.51 27.48
CA LEU A 829 -8.59 -55.88 26.98
C LEU A 829 -8.76 -56.90 28.12
N GLY A 830 -8.12 -56.68 29.28
CA GLY A 830 -8.27 -57.55 30.46
C GLY A 830 -9.63 -57.46 31.15
N VAL A 831 -10.36 -56.35 31.00
CA VAL A 831 -11.72 -56.18 31.56
C VAL A 831 -12.78 -56.97 30.76
N HIS A 832 -12.53 -57.28 29.49
CA HIS A 832 -13.43 -58.08 28.66
C HIS A 832 -13.31 -59.60 28.84
N GLN A 833 -12.34 -60.10 29.60
CA GLN A 833 -12.24 -61.53 29.95
C GLN A 833 -12.78 -61.88 31.35
N ALA A 834 -13.31 -60.89 32.10
CA ALA A 834 -13.83 -61.07 33.46
C ALA A 834 -15.29 -60.61 33.63
N THR A 835 -16.08 -60.61 32.55
CA THR A 835 -17.55 -60.46 32.57
C THR A 835 -18.23 -61.59 31.84
#